data_AF-A0A0D2F6F2-F1
#
_entry.id   AF-A0A0D2F6F2-F1
#
_cell.length_a   1.000
_cell.length_b   1.000
_cell.length_c   1.000
_cell.angle_alpha   90.00
_cell.angle_beta   90.00
_cell.angle_gamma   90.00
#
_symmetry.space_group_name_H-M   'P 1'
#
loop_
_entity.id
_entity.type
_entity.pdbx_description
1 polymer ?
#
loop_
_entity_poly.entity_id
_entity_poly.type
_entity_poly.pdbx_seq_one_letter_code
_entity_poly.pdbx_strand_id
1 'polypeptide(L)'
;MSLMHDASQYGSFKDLVDDSGAPTVSARDLNSPQLTSTTISRLDRSHAPAIRVLFAPLDYPSAGTSSTLMALLEQFKIPTTFLYERIQSVTHSFGFEESQAGEFCSWFHFLCKAIEPKHDNFLWLRSAYFLRRDQRGKLILICFGTSAMLIQRLKLLPQAAWNAILASSFNLFAVVLGELHRQVDEQLWTLNRSVGDFERHHSTVATQNFDQNWVDLHYVAKNIIHIKEASNAVLHTVSHMIREQSDSCMVSRDEARKTNSALHHQESLFESVSLRAVSMEKRMQNVINLSFNLVAQKDSSTIKIESSSMHTIALTTLIFLPVSTVASIFGSAFFDFGGDNHNDLTLSKHFWIFWIVSVPLTVAVLTVWIYFHPSNFWRWPGLKKTRNRVKAEDTADNLAESKEDAQNKEQTKKLRQPLEHVKLILLDIEGTICPITFVKDTLFPYALKALPDVLANKWDDPTFISYRDAFPETARSSPEAFEAHVKDLTERDVKIAYLKNLQGYLWEEGYKSHAYSTPIYPDVLKAFDIWSSSTSSSTKEIAIYSSGSMFAQKLLFQHIKDPSVPDDPKAVLDRRDIVEDWFDTTNAGLKHEVSSYEKIAKELQRDPKEVLFLSDNVKEVRAAIVAGMRAVVVNRPGNAPLSEDDKEEFEIVESFEQLEL
;
A
#
# COMPACT_ATOMS: atom_id res chain seq x y z
N MET A 1 4.79 -30.58 11.81
CA MET A 1 6.02 -30.90 12.56
C MET A 1 7.20 -30.69 11.61
N SER A 2 7.91 -29.57 11.73
CA SER A 2 9.27 -29.41 11.19
C SER A 2 9.81 -28.10 11.77
N LEU A 3 10.12 -28.11 13.06
CA LEU A 3 10.99 -27.10 13.67
C LEU A 3 12.35 -27.29 12.98
N MET A 4 12.80 -26.35 12.15
CA MET A 4 14.13 -26.46 11.50
C MET A 4 15.30 -26.43 12.50
N HIS A 5 15.02 -26.17 13.78
CA HIS A 5 15.89 -26.59 14.86
C HIS A 5 15.42 -27.97 15.32
N ASP A 6 16.15 -28.99 14.85
CA ASP A 6 16.00 -30.36 15.30
C ASP A 6 16.07 -30.39 16.84
N ALA A 7 14.91 -30.47 17.49
CA ALA A 7 14.82 -30.49 18.95
C ALA A 7 15.56 -31.71 19.52
N SER A 8 15.85 -32.73 18.70
CA SER A 8 16.66 -33.88 19.11
C SER A 8 18.15 -33.58 19.29
N GLN A 9 18.64 -32.44 18.80
CA GLN A 9 20.02 -31.98 19.07
C GLN A 9 20.21 -31.41 20.48
N TYR A 10 19.12 -31.05 21.16
CA TYR A 10 19.14 -30.48 22.51
C TYR A 10 18.68 -31.53 23.52
N GLY A 11 19.46 -31.75 24.57
CA GLY A 11 19.02 -32.56 25.72
C GLY A 11 17.75 -32.00 26.34
N SER A 12 17.04 -32.80 27.12
CA SER A 12 15.85 -32.32 27.84
C SER A 12 16.23 -31.25 28.86
N PHE A 13 15.27 -30.41 29.27
CA PHE A 13 15.48 -29.51 30.41
C PHE A 13 15.92 -30.27 31.67
N LYS A 14 15.53 -31.54 31.79
CA LYS A 14 15.93 -32.41 32.88
C LYS A 14 17.42 -32.70 32.85
N ASP A 15 18.01 -32.85 31.67
CA ASP A 15 19.46 -33.06 31.52
C ASP A 15 20.29 -31.81 31.85
N LEU A 16 19.67 -30.62 31.79
CA LEU A 16 20.27 -29.35 32.20
C LEU A 16 20.18 -29.12 33.71
N VAL A 17 19.09 -29.57 34.34
CA VAL A 17 18.89 -29.52 35.80
C VAL A 17 19.68 -30.62 36.52
N ASP A 18 19.63 -31.84 35.99
CA ASP A 18 20.28 -33.06 36.50
C ASP A 18 21.70 -33.27 35.93
N ASP A 19 22.15 -32.38 35.04
CA ASP A 19 23.57 -32.17 34.69
C ASP A 19 24.27 -33.36 34.02
N SER A 20 23.49 -34.27 33.44
CA SER A 20 23.95 -35.58 32.95
C SER A 20 24.10 -35.67 31.43
N GLY A 21 23.76 -34.62 30.67
CA GLY A 21 23.79 -34.69 29.20
C GLY A 21 23.82 -33.37 28.41
N ALA A 22 23.88 -32.20 29.05
CA ALA A 22 23.87 -30.92 28.32
C ALA A 22 25.22 -30.66 27.62
N PRO A 23 25.25 -30.30 26.32
CA PRO A 23 26.49 -29.89 25.67
C PRO A 23 26.95 -28.55 26.26
N THR A 24 27.96 -28.59 27.12
CA THR A 24 28.55 -27.40 27.75
C THR A 24 29.86 -27.02 27.06
N VAL A 25 30.03 -25.75 26.71
CA VAL A 25 31.34 -25.19 26.34
C VAL A 25 31.87 -24.42 27.53
N SER A 26 32.96 -24.90 28.15
CA SER A 26 33.68 -24.19 29.21
C SER A 26 35.06 -23.77 28.72
N ALA A 27 35.44 -22.52 28.98
CA ALA A 27 36.74 -21.98 28.60
C ALA A 27 37.94 -22.64 29.34
N ARG A 28 37.70 -23.48 30.36
CA ARG A 28 38.78 -24.17 31.10
C ARG A 28 39.25 -25.49 30.50
N ASP A 29 38.52 -26.08 29.55
CA ASP A 29 38.81 -27.44 29.05
C ASP A 29 39.56 -27.46 27.70
N LEU A 30 40.09 -26.33 27.24
CA LEU A 30 40.74 -26.17 25.92
C LEU A 30 42.13 -26.83 25.76
N ASN A 31 42.56 -27.67 26.71
CA ASN A 31 43.81 -28.46 26.61
C ASN A 31 43.59 -29.98 26.50
N SER A 32 42.36 -30.49 26.38
CA SER A 32 42.11 -31.93 26.22
C SER A 32 41.15 -32.22 25.06
N PRO A 33 41.48 -33.16 24.13
CA PRO A 33 40.63 -33.48 22.98
C PRO A 33 39.42 -34.36 23.32
N GLN A 34 38.95 -34.37 24.57
CA GLN A 34 37.76 -35.10 24.99
C GLN A 34 36.84 -34.18 25.81
N LEU A 35 35.73 -33.76 25.20
CA LEU A 35 34.61 -33.11 25.88
C LEU A 35 34.00 -34.10 26.88
N THR A 36 34.27 -33.93 28.17
CA THR A 36 33.50 -34.59 29.23
C THR A 36 32.50 -33.60 29.85
N SER A 37 31.22 -33.99 29.83
CA SER A 37 30.14 -33.37 30.60
C SER A 37 30.60 -33.15 32.05
N THR A 38 30.62 -31.91 32.52
CA THR A 38 31.10 -31.59 33.88
C THR A 38 30.01 -30.96 34.74
N THR A 39 29.66 -31.71 35.78
CA THR A 39 28.58 -31.47 36.74
C THR A 39 28.80 -30.17 37.58
N ILE A 40 27.87 -29.22 37.55
CA ILE A 40 27.54 -28.12 38.50
C ILE A 40 27.95 -28.45 39.94
N SER A 41 27.68 -29.64 40.46
CA SER A 41 28.00 -30.01 41.85
C SER A 41 29.51 -30.09 42.15
N ARG A 42 30.37 -30.21 41.13
CA ARG A 42 31.84 -30.18 41.29
C ARG A 42 32.48 -28.80 41.10
N LEU A 43 31.79 -27.87 40.43
CA LEU A 43 32.38 -26.58 40.02
C LEU A 43 32.19 -25.43 41.01
N ASP A 44 31.27 -25.56 41.97
CA ASP A 44 31.06 -24.59 43.05
C ASP A 44 32.31 -24.44 43.97
N ARG A 45 33.30 -25.34 43.83
CA ARG A 45 34.55 -25.30 44.61
C ARG A 45 35.74 -24.60 43.94
N SER A 46 35.61 -24.07 42.71
CA SER A 46 36.79 -23.55 41.97
C SER A 46 36.82 -22.02 41.83
N HIS A 47 37.84 -21.40 42.45
CA HIS A 47 38.02 -19.95 42.67
C HIS A 47 38.49 -19.12 41.43
N ALA A 48 37.98 -19.36 40.22
CA ALA A 48 38.42 -18.59 39.04
C ALA A 48 37.26 -18.17 38.11
N PRO A 49 37.39 -17.08 37.33
CA PRO A 49 36.35 -16.64 36.40
C PRO A 49 36.14 -17.71 35.33
N ALA A 50 34.91 -18.20 35.22
CA ALA A 50 34.55 -19.27 34.28
C ALA A 50 33.41 -18.78 33.38
N ILE A 51 33.63 -18.82 32.06
CA ILE A 51 32.55 -18.71 31.07
C ILE A 51 31.88 -20.07 30.94
N ARG A 52 30.55 -20.08 30.96
CA ARG A 52 29.74 -21.25 30.70
C ARG A 52 28.66 -20.90 29.67
N VAL A 53 28.65 -21.63 28.55
CA VAL A 53 27.57 -21.56 27.57
C VAL A 53 26.73 -22.84 27.65
N LEU A 54 25.42 -22.68 27.84
CA LEU A 54 24.43 -23.73 27.91
C LEU A 54 23.53 -23.68 26.69
N PHE A 55 23.31 -24.81 26.04
CA PHE A 55 22.34 -24.95 24.95
C PHE A 55 21.11 -25.68 25.48
N ALA A 56 19.94 -25.07 25.30
CA ALA A 56 18.68 -25.57 25.78
C ALA A 56 17.68 -25.73 24.63
N PRO A 57 16.71 -26.66 24.75
CA PRO A 57 15.59 -26.72 23.83
C PRO A 57 14.79 -25.40 23.90
N LEU A 58 13.91 -25.17 22.93
CA LEU A 58 13.11 -23.95 22.87
C LEU A 58 12.34 -23.74 24.20
N ASP A 59 12.37 -22.51 24.69
CA ASP A 59 11.82 -22.00 25.97
C ASP A 59 10.29 -21.97 26.01
N TYR A 60 9.64 -23.02 25.51
CA TYR A 60 8.18 -23.13 25.45
C TYR A 60 7.66 -24.04 26.58
N PRO A 61 6.77 -23.53 27.46
CA PRO A 61 6.16 -24.34 28.51
C PRO A 61 5.17 -25.32 27.88
N SER A 62 5.49 -26.62 27.92
CA SER A 62 4.58 -27.70 27.52
C SER A 62 4.21 -28.55 28.74
N ALA A 63 3.09 -29.26 28.70
CA ALA A 63 2.59 -30.04 29.83
C ALA A 63 3.63 -31.01 30.45
N GLY A 64 4.61 -31.47 29.66
CA GLY A 64 5.70 -32.34 30.13
C GLY A 64 7.01 -31.62 30.52
N THR A 65 7.21 -30.36 30.14
CA THR A 65 8.47 -29.62 30.36
C THR A 65 8.38 -28.47 31.36
N SER A 66 7.16 -28.03 31.72
CA SER A 66 6.95 -26.83 32.55
C SER A 66 7.63 -26.90 33.92
N SER A 67 7.55 -28.03 34.64
CA SER A 67 8.18 -28.15 35.98
C SER A 67 9.70 -28.03 35.92
N THR A 68 10.31 -28.60 34.88
CA THR A 68 11.75 -28.58 34.69
C THR A 68 12.26 -27.26 34.13
N LEU A 69 11.48 -26.61 33.26
CA LEU A 69 11.76 -25.25 32.79
C LEU A 69 11.69 -24.27 33.97
N MET A 70 10.68 -24.36 34.83
CA MET A 70 10.58 -23.53 36.04
C MET A 70 11.75 -23.75 36.99
N ALA A 71 12.17 -25.01 37.20
CA ALA A 71 13.35 -25.31 38.00
C ALA A 71 14.63 -24.68 37.41
N LEU A 72 14.77 -24.66 36.07
CA LEU A 72 15.88 -24.00 35.39
C LEU A 72 15.82 -22.47 35.57
N LEU A 73 14.63 -21.86 35.41
CA LEU A 73 14.43 -20.42 35.61
C LEU A 73 14.81 -20.02 37.05
N GLU A 74 14.37 -20.78 38.05
CA GLU A 74 14.71 -20.56 39.46
C GLU A 74 16.22 -20.73 39.71
N GLN A 75 16.83 -21.80 39.19
CA GLN A 75 18.24 -22.10 39.38
C GLN A 75 19.15 -20.99 38.81
N PHE A 76 18.83 -20.47 37.62
CA PHE A 76 19.60 -19.43 36.96
C PHE A 76 19.10 -18.01 37.24
N LYS A 77 18.10 -17.85 38.11
CA LYS A 77 17.42 -16.58 38.43
C LYS A 77 17.00 -15.82 37.17
N ILE A 78 16.43 -16.52 36.19
CA ILE A 78 15.91 -15.90 34.98
C ILE A 78 14.61 -15.18 35.34
N PRO A 79 14.45 -13.89 34.99
CA PRO A 79 13.25 -13.12 35.28
C PRO A 79 11.98 -13.75 34.70
N THR A 80 10.85 -13.63 35.39
CA THR A 80 9.54 -14.11 34.88
C THR A 80 9.08 -13.37 33.63
N THR A 81 9.56 -12.13 33.44
CA THR A 81 9.36 -11.33 32.22
C THR A 81 9.89 -12.03 30.97
N PHE A 82 11.01 -12.76 31.07
CA PHE A 82 11.55 -13.58 29.98
C PHE A 82 10.51 -14.57 29.44
N LEU A 83 9.86 -15.32 30.34
CA LEU A 83 8.84 -16.29 29.94
C LEU A 83 7.56 -15.60 29.42
N TYR A 84 7.18 -14.48 30.03
CA TYR A 84 6.02 -13.70 29.61
C TYR A 84 6.18 -13.21 28.17
N GLU A 85 7.34 -12.67 27.81
CA GLU A 85 7.67 -12.24 26.44
C GLU A 85 7.53 -13.40 25.44
N ARG A 86 8.01 -14.59 25.81
CA ARG A 86 7.86 -15.78 24.95
C ARG A 86 6.41 -16.18 24.75
N ILE A 87 5.60 -16.20 25.82
CA ILE A 87 4.17 -16.57 25.74
C ILE A 87 3.40 -15.59 24.85
N GLN A 88 3.73 -14.30 24.95
CA GLN A 88 3.13 -13.25 24.13
C GLN A 88 3.69 -13.19 22.69
N SER A 89 4.64 -14.06 22.34
CA SER A 89 5.30 -14.08 21.02
C SER A 89 5.88 -12.72 20.63
N VAL A 90 6.49 -12.03 21.59
CA VAL A 90 7.10 -10.70 21.37
C VAL A 90 8.17 -10.79 20.28
N THR A 91 8.05 -9.92 19.28
CA THR A 91 8.96 -9.84 18.13
C THR A 91 10.23 -9.06 18.44
N HIS A 92 10.13 -8.04 19.32
CA HIS A 92 11.23 -7.23 19.80
C HIS A 92 11.12 -6.99 21.31
N SER A 93 12.14 -7.39 22.05
CA SER A 93 12.38 -6.98 23.43
C SER A 93 13.87 -7.09 23.74
N PHE A 94 14.36 -6.19 24.58
CA PHE A 94 15.67 -6.30 25.20
C PHE A 94 15.54 -5.98 26.68
N GLY A 95 15.80 -6.97 27.52
CA GLY A 95 15.81 -6.83 28.97
C GLY A 95 17.23 -6.66 29.49
N PHE A 96 17.38 -5.78 30.48
CA PHE A 96 18.62 -5.58 31.22
C PHE A 96 18.28 -5.24 32.67
N GLU A 97 18.86 -5.98 33.61
CA GLU A 97 18.76 -5.70 35.04
C GLU A 97 20.15 -5.75 35.65
N GLU A 98 20.57 -4.67 36.30
CA GLU A 98 21.85 -4.57 37.01
C GLU A 98 21.61 -4.39 38.51
N SER A 99 22.33 -5.17 39.32
CA SER A 99 22.38 -5.03 40.76
C SER A 99 23.55 -4.16 41.18
N GLN A 100 23.42 -3.44 42.31
CA GLN A 100 24.43 -2.52 42.84
C GLN A 100 25.82 -3.15 43.09
N ALA A 101 25.92 -4.49 43.10
CA ALA A 101 27.16 -5.23 43.28
C ALA A 101 27.88 -5.65 41.97
N GLY A 102 27.43 -5.16 40.80
CA GLY A 102 28.02 -5.51 39.49
C GLY A 102 27.58 -6.87 38.94
N GLU A 103 26.55 -7.48 39.55
CA GLU A 103 25.80 -8.59 38.97
C GLU A 103 24.79 -8.03 37.99
N PHE A 104 24.69 -8.61 36.80
CA PHE A 104 23.67 -8.22 35.83
C PHE A 104 23.08 -9.45 35.13
N CYS A 105 21.85 -9.31 34.65
CA CYS A 105 21.28 -10.20 33.66
C CYS A 105 20.72 -9.41 32.47
N SER A 106 20.76 -10.02 31.29
CA SER A 106 20.27 -9.44 30.05
C SER A 106 19.72 -10.51 29.14
N TRP A 107 18.65 -10.20 28.42
CA TRP A 107 18.00 -11.16 27.55
C TRP A 107 17.32 -10.51 26.36
N PHE A 108 17.11 -11.32 25.32
CA PHE A 108 16.25 -10.96 24.20
C PHE A 108 15.71 -12.22 23.51
N HIS A 109 14.60 -12.02 22.80
CA HIS A 109 13.96 -13.02 21.97
C HIS A 109 14.22 -12.73 20.49
N PHE A 110 14.35 -13.80 19.71
CA PHE A 110 14.46 -13.69 18.25
C PHE A 110 13.33 -14.50 17.59
N LEU A 111 12.64 -13.85 16.68
CA LEU A 111 11.56 -14.41 15.88
C LEU A 111 11.74 -13.98 14.43
N CYS A 112 11.92 -14.94 13.53
CA CYS A 112 12.05 -14.70 12.10
C CYS A 112 11.32 -15.80 11.32
N LYS A 113 10.67 -15.45 10.21
CA LYS A 113 9.98 -16.45 9.40
C LYS A 113 10.98 -17.23 8.54
N ALA A 114 10.89 -18.56 8.55
CA ALA A 114 11.65 -19.42 7.65
C ALA A 114 10.89 -19.57 6.32
N ILE A 115 11.62 -19.43 5.22
CA ILE A 115 11.06 -19.33 3.89
C ILE A 115 11.27 -20.66 3.19
N GLU A 116 10.17 -21.39 3.04
CA GLU A 116 10.16 -22.67 2.33
C GLU A 116 9.50 -22.54 0.94
N PRO A 117 9.83 -23.45 0.01
CA PRO A 117 9.27 -23.47 -1.35
C PRO A 117 7.76 -23.78 -1.41
N LYS A 118 7.16 -24.28 -0.32
CA LYS A 118 5.75 -24.69 -0.29
C LYS A 118 4.90 -23.66 0.45
N HIS A 119 3.80 -23.25 -0.19
CA HIS A 119 2.89 -22.17 0.23
C HIS A 119 2.16 -22.41 1.56
N ASP A 120 2.21 -23.62 2.13
CA ASP A 120 1.41 -24.02 3.30
C ASP A 120 2.18 -24.14 4.62
N ASN A 121 3.51 -23.95 4.63
CA ASN A 121 4.30 -24.16 5.85
C ASN A 121 4.52 -22.86 6.64
N PHE A 122 3.91 -22.79 7.82
CA PHE A 122 4.12 -21.74 8.83
C PHE A 122 5.35 -22.05 9.69
N LEU A 123 6.54 -21.95 9.11
CA LEU A 123 7.77 -22.19 9.86
C LEU A 123 8.39 -20.89 10.39
N TRP A 124 8.71 -20.88 11.68
CA TRP A 124 9.35 -19.78 12.38
C TRP A 124 10.67 -20.23 12.98
N LEU A 125 11.74 -19.47 12.71
CA LEU A 125 12.99 -19.51 13.43
C LEU A 125 12.76 -18.79 14.77
N ARG A 126 12.89 -19.55 15.87
CA ARG A 126 12.67 -19.06 17.23
C ARG A 126 13.89 -19.38 18.05
N SER A 127 14.47 -18.37 18.67
CA SER A 127 15.51 -18.54 19.67
C SER A 127 15.39 -17.50 20.77
N ALA A 128 16.04 -17.73 21.89
CA ALA A 128 16.19 -16.74 22.95
C ALA A 128 17.56 -16.87 23.60
N TYR A 129 18.07 -15.76 24.09
CA TYR A 129 19.40 -15.69 24.66
C TYR A 129 19.32 -14.98 26.00
N PHE A 130 19.83 -15.63 27.04
CA PHE A 130 19.90 -15.09 28.39
C PHE A 130 21.36 -15.07 28.84
N LEU A 131 21.87 -13.88 29.15
CA LEU A 131 23.23 -13.64 29.61
C LEU A 131 23.19 -13.16 31.05
N ARG A 132 23.98 -13.77 31.93
CA ARG A 132 24.11 -13.35 33.32
C ARG A 132 25.57 -13.34 33.75
N ARG A 133 25.94 -12.29 34.48
CA ARG A 133 27.23 -12.19 35.18
C ARG A 133 26.98 -12.15 36.68
N ASP A 134 27.58 -13.09 37.40
CA ASP A 134 27.50 -13.16 38.86
C ASP A 134 28.52 -12.21 39.53
N GLN A 135 28.34 -11.93 40.82
CA GLN A 135 29.21 -11.07 41.65
C GLN A 135 30.68 -11.54 41.65
N ARG A 136 30.90 -12.84 41.48
CA ARG A 136 32.24 -13.45 41.38
C ARG A 136 32.87 -13.32 39.97
N GLY A 137 32.21 -12.63 39.04
CA GLY A 137 32.65 -12.47 37.65
C GLY A 137 32.44 -13.72 36.77
N LYS A 138 31.64 -14.68 37.21
CA LYS A 138 31.26 -15.87 36.42
C LYS A 138 30.22 -15.47 35.38
N LEU A 139 30.46 -15.83 34.12
CA LEU A 139 29.59 -15.48 32.99
C LEU A 139 28.84 -16.70 32.48
N ILE A 140 27.52 -16.60 32.40
CA ILE A 140 26.63 -17.68 31.96
C ILE A 140 25.81 -17.17 30.78
N LEU A 141 25.90 -17.83 29.63
CA LEU A 141 25.01 -17.63 28.49
C LEU A 141 24.15 -18.88 28.32
N ILE A 142 22.83 -18.70 28.24
CA ILE A 142 21.87 -19.76 27.94
C ILE A 142 21.23 -19.45 26.60
N CYS A 143 21.39 -20.38 25.65
CA CYS A 143 20.88 -20.28 24.31
C CYS A 143 19.72 -21.27 24.12
N PHE A 144 18.50 -20.76 24.04
CA PHE A 144 17.29 -21.54 23.81
C PHE A 144 17.00 -21.63 22.31
N GLY A 145 16.80 -22.84 21.78
CA GLY A 145 16.40 -23.05 20.38
C GLY A 145 17.41 -22.52 19.36
N THR A 146 18.70 -22.59 19.68
CA THR A 146 19.79 -22.01 18.86
C THR A 146 20.04 -22.79 17.56
N SER A 147 20.82 -22.26 16.61
CA SER A 147 21.25 -23.03 15.44
C SER A 147 22.48 -23.90 15.71
N ALA A 148 22.60 -25.04 15.02
CA ALA A 148 23.80 -25.88 15.04
C ALA A 148 25.07 -25.10 14.62
N MET A 149 24.90 -24.12 13.73
CA MET A 149 25.99 -23.25 13.25
C MET A 149 26.51 -22.33 14.36
N LEU A 150 25.65 -21.81 15.24
CA LEU A 150 26.12 -21.04 16.40
C LEU A 150 26.97 -21.91 17.33
N ILE A 151 26.55 -23.15 17.58
CA ILE A 151 27.29 -24.10 18.43
C ILE A 151 28.69 -24.33 17.84
N GLN A 152 28.78 -24.57 16.53
CA GLN A 152 30.05 -24.74 15.84
C GLN A 152 30.90 -23.48 15.89
N ARG A 153 30.30 -22.31 15.67
CA ARG A 153 31.00 -21.01 15.71
C ARG A 153 31.60 -20.74 17.09
N LEU A 154 30.85 -20.99 18.16
CA LEU A 154 31.33 -20.85 19.54
C LEU A 154 32.48 -21.83 19.83
N LYS A 155 32.42 -23.07 19.34
CA LYS A 155 33.51 -24.06 19.50
C LYS A 155 34.81 -23.65 18.80
N LEU A 156 34.71 -22.91 17.69
CA LEU A 156 35.85 -22.49 16.87
C LEU A 156 36.41 -21.12 17.25
N LEU A 157 35.89 -20.46 18.30
CA LEU A 157 36.38 -19.16 18.72
C LEU A 157 37.84 -19.23 19.21
N PRO A 158 38.72 -18.33 18.76
CA PRO A 158 40.11 -18.29 19.20
C PRO A 158 40.20 -17.83 20.66
N GLN A 159 41.28 -18.19 21.35
CA GLN A 159 41.51 -17.83 22.76
C GLN A 159 41.43 -16.32 23.00
N ALA A 160 41.91 -15.50 22.04
CA ALA A 160 41.83 -14.04 22.13
C ALA A 160 40.39 -13.53 22.21
N ALA A 161 39.44 -14.17 21.51
CA ALA A 161 38.03 -13.81 21.56
C ALA A 161 37.41 -14.14 22.92
N TRP A 162 37.77 -15.27 23.52
CA TRP A 162 37.33 -15.62 24.88
C TRP A 162 37.83 -14.64 25.94
N ASN A 163 39.06 -14.14 25.79
CA ASN A 163 39.60 -13.10 26.66
C ASN A 163 38.83 -11.77 26.51
N ALA A 164 38.49 -11.38 25.27
CA ALA A 164 37.67 -10.20 25.00
C ALA A 164 36.24 -10.33 25.56
N ILE A 165 35.66 -11.54 25.57
CA ILE A 165 34.36 -11.83 26.18
C ILE A 165 34.42 -11.72 27.71
N LEU A 166 35.51 -12.20 28.34
CA LEU A 166 35.71 -12.04 29.78
C LEU A 166 35.84 -10.55 30.16
N ALA A 167 36.51 -9.76 29.31
CA ALA A 167 36.65 -8.31 29.52
C ALA A 167 35.33 -7.57 29.33
N SER A 168 34.54 -7.96 28.33
CA SER A 168 33.25 -7.36 28.03
C SER A 168 32.23 -8.42 27.59
N SER A 169 31.24 -8.64 28.46
CA SER A 169 30.27 -9.73 28.35
C SER A 169 29.38 -9.64 27.11
N PHE A 170 29.11 -8.43 26.62
CA PHE A 170 28.29 -8.18 25.43
C PHE A 170 28.94 -8.66 24.12
N ASN A 171 30.25 -8.97 24.12
CA ASN A 171 30.89 -9.61 22.97
C ASN A 171 30.30 -11.01 22.66
N LEU A 172 29.71 -11.69 23.64
CA LEU A 172 28.94 -12.93 23.37
C LEU A 172 27.71 -12.63 22.53
N PHE A 173 26.97 -11.56 22.83
CA PHE A 173 25.85 -11.14 22.00
C PHE A 173 26.28 -10.73 20.61
N ALA A 174 27.45 -10.09 20.43
CA ALA A 174 27.98 -9.81 19.09
C ALA A 174 28.20 -11.10 18.26
N VAL A 175 28.66 -12.19 18.88
CA VAL A 175 28.80 -13.49 18.19
C VAL A 175 27.43 -14.10 17.84
N VAL A 176 26.46 -14.01 18.77
CA VAL A 176 25.08 -14.48 18.55
C VAL A 176 24.42 -13.71 17.41
N LEU A 177 24.45 -12.38 17.47
CA LEU A 177 23.90 -11.47 16.45
C LEU A 177 24.48 -11.76 15.08
N GLY A 178 25.76 -12.08 14.98
CA GLY A 178 26.38 -12.44 13.70
C GLY A 178 25.84 -13.73 13.09
N GLU A 179 25.36 -14.68 13.89
CA GLU A 179 24.67 -15.87 13.38
C GLU A 179 23.19 -15.59 13.06
N LEU A 180 22.52 -14.77 13.87
CA LEU A 180 21.15 -14.32 13.58
C LEU A 180 21.10 -13.54 12.26
N HIS A 181 22.06 -12.65 12.03
CA HIS A 181 22.21 -11.92 10.77
C HIS A 181 22.32 -12.89 9.59
N ARG A 182 23.19 -13.92 9.70
CA ARG A 182 23.34 -14.93 8.65
C ARG A 182 22.01 -15.62 8.33
N GLN A 183 21.23 -15.98 9.35
CA GLN A 183 19.92 -16.60 9.15
C GLN A 183 18.94 -15.68 8.42
N VAL A 184 18.80 -14.43 8.86
CA VAL A 184 17.88 -13.45 8.24
C VAL A 184 18.32 -13.14 6.81
N ASP A 185 19.62 -12.93 6.58
CA ASP A 185 20.19 -12.63 5.27
C ASP A 185 19.94 -13.80 4.29
N GLU A 186 20.13 -15.05 4.73
CA GLU A 186 19.85 -16.25 3.93
C GLU A 186 18.36 -16.35 3.51
N GLN A 187 17.45 -16.02 4.42
CA GLN A 187 16.02 -15.97 4.09
C GLN A 187 15.73 -14.88 3.05
N LEU A 188 16.29 -13.68 3.24
CA LEU A 188 16.07 -12.56 2.32
C LEU A 188 16.64 -12.84 0.93
N TRP A 189 17.83 -13.46 0.84
CA TRP A 189 18.42 -13.87 -0.44
C TRP A 189 17.57 -14.92 -1.17
N THR A 190 16.93 -15.81 -0.41
CA THR A 190 16.00 -16.79 -0.99
C THR A 190 14.80 -16.11 -1.62
N LEU A 191 14.21 -15.12 -0.95
CA LEU A 191 13.14 -14.30 -1.54
C LEU A 191 13.63 -13.49 -2.74
N ASN A 192 14.85 -12.95 -2.69
CA ASN A 192 15.37 -12.11 -3.78
C ASN A 192 15.47 -12.87 -5.10
N ARG A 193 15.76 -14.18 -5.04
CA ARG A 193 15.70 -15.04 -6.23
C ARG A 193 14.29 -15.12 -6.79
N SER A 194 13.28 -15.35 -5.95
CA SER A 194 11.87 -15.39 -6.36
C SER A 194 11.39 -14.04 -6.90
N VAL A 195 11.78 -12.91 -6.29
CA VAL A 195 11.49 -11.56 -6.82
C VAL A 195 12.07 -11.41 -8.22
N GLY A 196 13.34 -11.78 -8.43
CA GLY A 196 13.98 -11.72 -9.73
C GLY A 196 13.36 -12.64 -10.78
N ASP A 197 12.81 -13.79 -10.38
CA ASP A 197 12.06 -14.68 -11.27
C ASP A 197 10.76 -14.03 -11.75
N PHE A 198 10.02 -13.37 -10.84
CA PHE A 198 8.86 -12.57 -11.21
C PHE A 198 9.24 -11.42 -12.14
N GLU A 199 10.24 -10.61 -11.80
CA GLU A 199 10.70 -9.50 -12.65
C GLU A 199 11.05 -9.95 -14.08
N ARG A 200 11.71 -11.12 -14.23
CA ARG A 200 12.06 -11.71 -15.54
C ARG A 200 10.88 -12.32 -16.29
N HIS A 201 9.91 -12.90 -15.59
CA HIS A 201 8.70 -13.41 -16.22
C HIS A 201 7.89 -12.26 -16.86
N HIS A 202 7.88 -11.07 -16.26
CA HIS A 202 7.06 -9.96 -16.76
C HIS A 202 7.69 -9.25 -17.96
N SER A 203 9.02 -9.24 -18.08
CA SER A 203 9.69 -8.71 -19.27
C SER A 203 9.50 -9.60 -20.51
N THR A 204 9.13 -10.87 -20.34
CA THR A 204 8.92 -11.83 -21.43
C THR A 204 7.44 -12.04 -21.80
N VAL A 205 6.52 -11.93 -20.83
CA VAL A 205 5.07 -12.19 -20.99
C VAL A 205 4.30 -11.03 -21.67
N ALA A 206 4.96 -9.92 -22.01
CA ALA A 206 4.39 -8.87 -22.87
C ALA A 206 3.91 -9.38 -24.26
N THR A 207 4.14 -10.66 -24.61
CA THR A 207 3.84 -11.19 -25.94
C THR A 207 2.75 -12.27 -26.00
N GLN A 208 2.62 -13.24 -25.08
CA GLN A 208 1.59 -14.29 -25.21
C GLN A 208 1.19 -14.90 -23.84
N ASN A 209 -0.11 -14.87 -23.53
CA ASN A 209 -0.81 -15.55 -22.43
C ASN A 209 -0.29 -15.33 -20.99
N PHE A 210 -0.95 -14.41 -20.29
CA PHE A 210 -0.74 -14.09 -18.87
C PHE A 210 -1.37 -15.14 -17.94
N ASP A 211 -0.69 -16.28 -17.71
CA ASP A 211 -1.03 -17.24 -16.64
C ASP A 211 -0.08 -17.02 -15.45
N GLN A 212 -0.29 -15.93 -14.72
CA GLN A 212 0.53 -15.61 -13.55
C GLN A 212 -0.07 -16.20 -12.28
N ASN A 213 0.76 -16.87 -11.47
CA ASN A 213 0.33 -17.38 -10.17
C ASN A 213 0.31 -16.25 -9.12
N TRP A 214 -0.83 -15.57 -9.00
CA TRP A 214 -1.06 -14.48 -8.05
C TRP A 214 -0.83 -14.86 -6.59
N VAL A 215 -1.04 -16.13 -6.25
CA VAL A 215 -0.85 -16.66 -4.90
C VAL A 215 0.62 -16.58 -4.51
N ASP A 216 1.51 -16.98 -5.41
CA ASP A 216 2.96 -16.98 -5.18
C ASP A 216 3.50 -15.54 -5.09
N LEU A 217 2.98 -14.63 -5.91
CA LEU A 217 3.32 -13.20 -5.87
C LEU A 217 2.97 -12.58 -4.52
N HIS A 218 1.75 -12.83 -4.03
CA HIS A 218 1.31 -12.39 -2.71
C HIS A 218 2.13 -13.04 -1.58
N TYR A 219 2.45 -14.33 -1.71
CA TYR A 219 3.25 -15.06 -0.72
C TYR A 219 4.64 -14.45 -0.57
N VAL A 220 5.34 -14.16 -1.67
CA VAL A 220 6.65 -13.51 -1.64
C VAL A 220 6.56 -12.12 -1.02
N ALA A 221 5.59 -11.30 -1.44
CA ALA A 221 5.36 -9.96 -0.87
C ALA A 221 5.16 -10.01 0.66
N LYS A 222 4.29 -10.90 1.13
CA LYS A 222 4.02 -11.11 2.57
C LYS A 222 5.27 -11.54 3.35
N ASN A 223 6.09 -12.41 2.77
CA ASN A 223 7.31 -12.88 3.45
C ASN A 223 8.39 -11.80 3.54
N ILE A 224 8.51 -10.91 2.53
CA ILE A 224 9.41 -9.75 2.60
C ILE A 224 9.06 -8.87 3.81
N ILE A 225 7.76 -8.64 4.06
CA ILE A 225 7.27 -7.84 5.19
C ILE A 225 7.71 -8.46 6.53
N HIS A 226 7.55 -9.78 6.71
CA HIS A 226 7.98 -10.43 7.96
C HIS A 226 9.49 -10.39 8.18
N ILE A 227 10.30 -10.51 7.12
CA ILE A 227 11.75 -10.39 7.24
C ILE A 227 12.16 -8.95 7.59
N LYS A 228 11.51 -7.96 6.99
CA LYS A 228 11.70 -6.53 7.32
C LYS A 228 11.38 -6.25 8.80
N GLU A 229 10.25 -6.76 9.28
CA GLU A 229 9.87 -6.67 10.70
C GLU A 229 10.94 -7.28 11.60
N ALA A 230 11.39 -8.52 11.31
CA ALA A 230 12.42 -9.20 12.08
C ALA A 230 13.76 -8.43 12.08
N SER A 231 14.18 -7.87 10.94
CA SER A 231 15.40 -7.06 10.87
C SER A 231 15.30 -5.78 11.68
N ASN A 232 14.15 -5.09 11.65
CA ASN A 232 13.93 -3.88 12.42
C ASN A 232 13.87 -4.16 13.92
N ALA A 233 13.24 -5.27 14.32
CA ALA A 233 13.25 -5.75 15.69
C ALA A 233 14.67 -5.98 16.21
N VAL A 234 15.54 -6.62 15.44
CA VAL A 234 16.93 -6.83 15.85
C VAL A 234 17.70 -5.51 15.90
N LEU A 235 17.50 -4.59 14.95
CA LEU A 235 18.11 -3.26 14.99
C LEU A 235 17.83 -2.54 16.31
N HIS A 236 16.57 -2.49 16.74
CA HIS A 236 16.22 -1.92 18.03
C HIS A 236 16.91 -2.65 19.19
N THR A 237 16.98 -3.98 19.17
CA THR A 237 17.66 -4.76 20.22
C THR A 237 19.14 -4.41 20.30
N VAL A 238 19.82 -4.26 19.16
CA VAL A 238 21.23 -3.89 19.11
C VAL A 238 21.44 -2.45 19.61
N SER A 239 20.59 -1.50 19.22
CA SER A 239 20.68 -0.12 19.71
C SER A 239 20.49 -0.04 21.23
N HIS A 240 19.58 -0.84 21.81
CA HIS A 240 19.43 -0.97 23.26
C HIS A 240 20.66 -1.60 23.92
N MET A 241 21.25 -2.64 23.35
CA MET A 241 22.50 -3.25 23.84
C MET A 241 23.67 -2.25 23.85
N ILE A 242 23.80 -1.44 22.80
CA ILE A 242 24.85 -0.41 22.70
C ILE A 242 24.69 0.65 23.79
N ARG A 243 23.44 1.04 24.08
CA ARG A 243 23.13 2.00 25.14
C ARG A 243 23.53 1.46 26.52
N GLU A 244 23.08 0.27 26.88
CA GLU A 244 23.42 -0.33 28.18
C GLU A 244 24.93 -0.59 28.33
N GLN A 245 25.60 -1.03 27.26
CA GLN A 245 27.05 -1.22 27.26
C GLN A 245 27.82 0.10 27.43
N SER A 246 27.27 1.22 26.95
CA SER A 246 27.88 2.54 27.08
C SER A 246 27.69 3.14 28.47
N ASP A 247 26.57 2.83 29.12
CA ASP A 247 26.23 3.32 30.46
C ASP A 247 26.93 2.51 31.58
N SER A 248 27.36 1.27 31.29
CA SER A 248 28.00 0.40 32.27
C SER A 248 29.38 0.90 32.72
N CYS A 249 29.47 1.39 33.97
CA CYS A 249 30.67 1.98 34.56
C CYS A 249 31.81 0.98 34.88
N MET A 250 31.59 -0.33 34.76
CA MET A 250 32.52 -1.36 35.23
C MET A 250 33.55 -1.83 34.19
N VAL A 251 33.46 -1.40 32.94
CA VAL A 251 34.34 -1.85 31.85
C VAL A 251 35.41 -0.79 31.55
N SER A 252 36.65 -1.21 31.27
CA SER A 252 37.71 -0.31 30.80
C SER A 252 37.25 0.44 29.54
N ARG A 253 37.48 1.76 29.49
CA ARG A 253 37.08 2.61 28.34
C ARG A 253 37.56 2.08 27.00
N ASP A 254 38.71 1.40 26.94
CA ASP A 254 39.23 0.82 25.70
C ASP A 254 38.47 -0.45 25.26
N GLU A 255 38.15 -1.33 26.21
CA GLU A 255 37.37 -2.56 25.95
C GLU A 255 35.90 -2.26 25.64
N ALA A 256 35.33 -1.23 26.29
CA ALA A 256 34.00 -0.73 25.97
C ALA A 256 33.93 -0.20 24.52
N ARG A 257 34.95 0.54 24.07
CA ARG A 257 35.04 1.02 22.68
C ARG A 257 35.12 -0.12 21.66
N LYS A 258 35.94 -1.14 21.92
CA LYS A 258 36.03 -2.33 21.04
C LYS A 258 34.70 -3.06 20.96
N THR A 259 34.03 -3.23 22.09
CA THR A 259 32.70 -3.88 22.15
C THR A 259 31.64 -3.07 21.40
N ASN A 260 31.57 -1.76 21.64
CA ASN A 260 30.64 -0.89 20.93
C ASN A 260 30.91 -0.90 19.41
N SER A 261 32.17 -0.91 19.00
CA SER A 261 32.52 -1.06 17.58
C SER A 261 32.05 -2.39 17.00
N ALA A 262 32.16 -3.49 17.75
CA ALA A 262 31.65 -4.79 17.31
C ALA A 262 30.11 -4.81 17.22
N LEU A 263 29.40 -4.19 18.17
CA LEU A 263 27.94 -4.08 18.16
C LEU A 263 27.43 -3.16 17.05
N HIS A 264 28.04 -1.99 16.82
CA HIS A 264 27.74 -1.13 15.67
C HIS A 264 28.02 -1.83 14.34
N HIS A 265 29.04 -2.69 14.28
CA HIS A 265 29.23 -3.53 13.10
C HIS A 265 28.06 -4.51 12.90
N GLN A 266 27.54 -5.13 13.96
CA GLN A 266 26.31 -5.93 13.85
C GLN A 266 25.10 -5.09 13.44
N GLU A 267 24.93 -3.89 13.99
CA GLU A 267 23.87 -2.94 13.65
C GLU A 267 23.88 -2.62 12.14
N SER A 268 25.02 -2.22 11.60
CA SER A 268 25.19 -1.93 10.16
C SER A 268 24.95 -3.15 9.25
N LEU A 269 25.27 -4.36 9.69
CA LEU A 269 24.94 -5.59 8.96
C LEU A 269 23.41 -5.78 8.87
N PHE A 270 22.69 -5.63 9.99
CA PHE A 270 21.23 -5.70 9.99
C PHE A 270 20.57 -4.53 9.24
N GLU A 271 21.17 -3.35 9.26
CA GLU A 271 20.71 -2.20 8.49
C GLU A 271 20.79 -2.48 6.98
N SER A 272 21.88 -3.10 6.53
CA SER A 272 22.02 -3.55 5.13
C SER A 272 20.90 -4.53 4.71
N VAL A 273 20.55 -5.47 5.58
CA VAL A 273 19.45 -6.42 5.36
C VAL A 273 18.10 -5.69 5.31
N SER A 274 17.84 -4.76 6.23
CA SER A 274 16.60 -3.97 6.28
C SER A 274 16.43 -3.12 5.02
N LEU A 275 17.49 -2.42 4.58
CA LEU A 275 17.49 -1.63 3.34
C LEU A 275 17.16 -2.49 2.12
N ARG A 276 17.73 -3.70 2.05
CA ARG A 276 17.44 -4.65 0.97
C ARG A 276 16.00 -5.15 1.01
N ALA A 277 15.46 -5.42 2.20
CA ALA A 277 14.06 -5.81 2.37
C ALA A 277 13.10 -4.70 1.91
N VAL A 278 13.38 -3.44 2.27
CA VAL A 278 12.61 -2.26 1.80
C VAL A 278 12.69 -2.10 0.27
N SER A 279 13.87 -2.28 -0.31
CA SER A 279 14.02 -2.26 -1.77
C SER A 279 13.20 -3.36 -2.44
N MET A 280 13.24 -4.59 -1.92
CA MET A 280 12.48 -5.74 -2.43
C MET A 280 10.97 -5.53 -2.31
N GLU A 281 10.49 -4.96 -1.20
CA GLU A 281 9.08 -4.60 -1.00
C GLU A 281 8.60 -3.62 -2.07
N LYS A 282 9.36 -2.53 -2.31
CA LYS A 282 9.03 -1.54 -3.36
C LYS A 282 9.05 -2.15 -4.76
N ARG A 283 10.05 -2.99 -5.08
CA ARG A 283 10.11 -3.69 -6.36
C ARG A 283 8.93 -4.62 -6.56
N MET A 284 8.56 -5.38 -5.53
CA MET A 284 7.39 -6.26 -5.57
C MET A 284 6.09 -5.48 -5.75
N GLN A 285 5.93 -4.33 -5.08
CA GLN A 285 4.78 -3.45 -5.28
C GLN A 285 4.67 -2.95 -6.72
N ASN A 286 5.80 -2.60 -7.34
CA ASN A 286 5.83 -2.22 -8.75
C ASN A 286 5.40 -3.36 -9.67
N VAL A 287 5.87 -4.58 -9.41
CA VAL A 287 5.45 -5.79 -10.15
C VAL A 287 3.94 -6.00 -10.00
N ILE A 288 3.42 -5.98 -8.76
CA ILE A 288 1.98 -6.14 -8.48
C ILE A 288 1.14 -5.09 -9.22
N ASN A 289 1.52 -3.81 -9.13
CA ASN A 289 0.80 -2.71 -9.79
C ASN A 289 0.79 -2.89 -11.32
N LEU A 290 1.93 -3.26 -11.91
CA LEU A 290 2.01 -3.53 -13.33
C LEU A 290 1.12 -4.73 -13.73
N SER A 291 1.15 -5.82 -12.97
CA SER A 291 0.31 -6.99 -13.23
C SER A 291 -1.18 -6.60 -13.20
N PHE A 292 -1.62 -5.79 -12.23
CA PHE A 292 -3.00 -5.28 -12.19
C PHE A 292 -3.36 -4.42 -13.40
N ASN A 293 -2.46 -3.50 -13.80
CA ASN A 293 -2.68 -2.65 -14.98
C ASN A 293 -2.78 -3.49 -16.27
N LEU A 294 -1.96 -4.53 -16.41
CA LEU A 294 -2.00 -5.44 -17.55
C LEU A 294 -3.29 -6.28 -17.58
N VAL A 295 -3.77 -6.75 -16.43
CA VAL A 295 -5.07 -7.44 -16.33
C VAL A 295 -6.20 -6.49 -16.72
N ALA A 296 -6.22 -5.28 -16.15
CA ALA A 296 -7.22 -4.27 -16.49
C ALA A 296 -7.20 -3.91 -18.00
N GLN A 297 -6.02 -3.85 -18.60
CA GLN A 297 -5.85 -3.63 -20.04
C GLN A 297 -6.38 -4.82 -20.85
N LYS A 298 -6.09 -6.07 -20.43
CA LYS A 298 -6.59 -7.29 -21.07
C LYS A 298 -8.12 -7.37 -20.98
N ASP A 299 -8.70 -7.10 -19.82
CA ASP A 299 -10.15 -7.08 -19.62
C ASP A 299 -10.78 -5.98 -20.49
N SER A 300 -10.19 -4.79 -20.54
CA SER A 300 -10.62 -3.72 -21.44
C SER A 300 -10.54 -4.14 -22.92
N SER A 301 -9.51 -4.88 -23.32
CA SER A 301 -9.39 -5.41 -24.68
C SER A 301 -10.44 -6.49 -25.00
N THR A 302 -10.77 -7.32 -24.01
CA THR A 302 -11.79 -8.37 -24.11
C THR A 302 -13.19 -7.74 -24.22
N ILE A 303 -13.47 -6.70 -23.43
CA ILE A 303 -14.69 -5.89 -23.52
C ILE A 303 -14.79 -5.19 -24.89
N LYS A 304 -13.68 -4.69 -25.46
CA LYS A 304 -13.65 -4.15 -26.83
C LYS A 304 -14.01 -5.20 -27.88
N ILE A 305 -13.66 -6.47 -27.67
CA ILE A 305 -14.07 -7.57 -28.54
C ILE A 305 -15.56 -7.86 -28.36
N GLU A 306 -16.08 -7.89 -27.14
CA GLU A 306 -17.53 -8.06 -26.87
C GLU A 306 -18.39 -6.92 -27.45
N SER A 307 -17.87 -5.69 -27.53
CA SER A 307 -18.54 -4.57 -28.22
C SER A 307 -18.89 -4.89 -29.68
N SER A 308 -18.11 -5.74 -30.36
CA SER A 308 -18.44 -6.18 -31.72
C SER A 308 -19.73 -7.03 -31.79
N SER A 309 -20.04 -7.78 -30.73
CA SER A 309 -21.29 -8.55 -30.60
C SER A 309 -22.50 -7.62 -30.44
N MET A 310 -22.36 -6.52 -29.67
CA MET A 310 -23.42 -5.52 -29.48
C MET A 310 -23.82 -4.85 -30.82
N HIS A 311 -22.84 -4.56 -31.67
CA HIS A 311 -23.10 -4.02 -33.01
C HIS A 311 -23.85 -5.00 -33.92
N THR A 312 -23.58 -6.30 -33.78
CA THR A 312 -24.27 -7.35 -34.55
C THR A 312 -25.76 -7.44 -34.16
N ILE A 313 -26.07 -7.32 -32.87
CA ILE A 313 -27.45 -7.27 -32.38
C ILE A 313 -28.17 -6.02 -32.88
N ALA A 314 -27.55 -4.83 -32.74
CA ALA A 314 -28.15 -3.57 -33.19
C ALA A 314 -28.43 -3.54 -34.70
N LEU A 315 -27.51 -4.07 -35.53
CA LEU A 315 -27.70 -4.20 -36.97
C LEU A 315 -28.86 -5.14 -37.32
N THR A 316 -28.96 -6.28 -36.63
CA THR A 316 -30.06 -7.21 -36.81
C THR A 316 -31.39 -6.52 -36.53
N THR A 317 -31.50 -5.76 -35.43
CA THR A 317 -32.69 -4.98 -35.09
C THR A 317 -33.01 -3.90 -36.14
N LEU A 318 -32.01 -3.19 -36.67
CA LEU A 318 -32.22 -2.18 -37.72
C LEU A 318 -32.76 -2.76 -39.04
N ILE A 319 -32.43 -4.02 -39.35
CA ILE A 319 -32.97 -4.73 -40.51
C ILE A 319 -34.38 -5.26 -40.21
N PHE A 320 -34.59 -5.84 -39.02
CA PHE A 320 -35.87 -6.47 -38.67
C PHE A 320 -36.98 -5.47 -38.34
N LEU A 321 -36.67 -4.31 -37.76
CA LEU A 321 -37.67 -3.36 -37.27
C LEU A 321 -38.56 -2.76 -38.38
N PRO A 322 -38.02 -2.30 -39.53
CA PRO A 322 -38.86 -1.80 -40.62
C PRO A 322 -39.70 -2.90 -41.26
N VAL A 323 -39.10 -4.08 -41.47
CA VAL A 323 -39.78 -5.25 -42.06
C VAL A 323 -40.91 -5.74 -41.17
N SER A 324 -40.68 -5.82 -39.85
CA SER A 324 -41.70 -6.25 -38.89
C SER A 324 -42.81 -5.22 -38.73
N THR A 325 -42.49 -3.93 -38.77
CA THR A 325 -43.49 -2.84 -38.70
C THR A 325 -44.42 -2.88 -39.92
N VAL A 326 -43.86 -3.03 -41.13
CA VAL A 326 -44.63 -3.16 -42.37
C VAL A 326 -45.45 -4.45 -42.35
N ALA A 327 -44.88 -5.57 -41.89
CA ALA A 327 -45.61 -6.83 -41.73
C ALA A 327 -46.79 -6.70 -40.75
N SER A 328 -46.63 -5.93 -39.67
CA SER A 328 -47.67 -5.70 -38.66
C SER A 328 -48.82 -4.84 -39.19
N ILE A 329 -48.51 -3.83 -40.01
CA ILE A 329 -49.51 -2.95 -40.64
C ILE A 329 -50.37 -3.72 -41.65
N PHE A 330 -49.75 -4.59 -42.45
CA PHE A 330 -50.45 -5.36 -43.47
C PHE A 330 -51.12 -6.64 -42.95
N GLY A 331 -50.58 -7.25 -41.89
CA GLY A 331 -51.22 -8.31 -41.11
C GLY A 331 -51.81 -9.47 -41.92
N SER A 332 -52.94 -10.01 -41.46
CA SER A 332 -53.69 -11.10 -42.10
C SER A 332 -54.43 -10.68 -43.38
N ALA A 333 -54.40 -9.40 -43.77
CA ALA A 333 -55.20 -8.87 -44.88
C ALA A 333 -54.75 -9.36 -46.27
N PHE A 334 -53.56 -9.97 -46.37
CA PHE A 334 -53.07 -10.58 -47.62
C PHE A 334 -53.37 -12.08 -47.75
N PHE A 335 -53.88 -12.71 -46.68
CA PHE A 335 -54.19 -14.13 -46.64
C PHE A 335 -55.70 -14.31 -46.55
N ASP A 336 -56.29 -14.83 -47.62
CA ASP A 336 -57.72 -15.12 -47.65
C ASP A 336 -57.94 -16.62 -47.41
N PHE A 337 -58.69 -16.92 -46.34
CA PHE A 337 -59.10 -18.27 -45.96
C PHE A 337 -60.53 -18.50 -46.46
N GLY A 338 -60.68 -18.48 -47.79
CA GLY A 338 -61.97 -18.60 -48.46
C GLY A 338 -62.55 -20.02 -48.40
N GLY A 339 -63.64 -20.16 -47.64
CA GLY A 339 -64.76 -21.13 -47.67
C GLY A 339 -64.67 -22.46 -48.45
N ASP A 340 -65.05 -23.52 -47.71
CA ASP A 340 -65.58 -24.85 -48.11
C ASP A 340 -64.68 -25.94 -48.68
N ASN A 341 -63.37 -25.74 -48.81
CA ASN A 341 -62.43 -26.88 -48.87
C ASN A 341 -61.17 -26.58 -48.07
N HIS A 342 -60.97 -27.34 -46.99
CA HIS A 342 -59.74 -27.33 -46.20
C HIS A 342 -58.55 -27.73 -47.10
N ASN A 343 -57.83 -26.77 -47.70
CA ASN A 343 -56.36 -26.80 -47.90
C ASN A 343 -55.75 -25.67 -48.74
N ASP A 344 -56.50 -24.76 -49.38
CA ASP A 344 -55.86 -23.73 -50.23
C ASP A 344 -55.68 -22.38 -49.52
N LEU A 345 -54.44 -22.09 -49.15
CA LEU A 345 -54.00 -20.76 -48.71
C LEU A 345 -53.85 -19.86 -49.94
N THR A 346 -54.84 -19.00 -50.21
CA THR A 346 -54.76 -18.08 -51.35
C THR A 346 -54.08 -16.76 -50.96
N LEU A 347 -53.01 -16.43 -51.69
CA LEU A 347 -52.17 -15.26 -51.44
C LEU A 347 -52.63 -14.11 -52.33
N SER A 348 -52.87 -12.94 -51.76
CA SER A 348 -53.34 -11.77 -52.51
C SER A 348 -52.38 -11.38 -53.64
N LYS A 349 -52.93 -11.07 -54.81
CA LYS A 349 -52.18 -10.56 -55.99
C LYS A 349 -51.39 -9.28 -55.69
N HIS A 350 -51.69 -8.58 -54.59
CA HIS A 350 -51.04 -7.33 -54.18
C HIS A 350 -49.90 -7.53 -53.17
N PHE A 351 -49.51 -8.77 -52.85
CA PHE A 351 -48.42 -9.05 -51.92
C PHE A 351 -47.07 -8.42 -52.32
N TRP A 352 -46.85 -8.14 -53.60
CA TRP A 352 -45.65 -7.43 -54.09
C TRP A 352 -45.47 -6.04 -53.44
N ILE A 353 -46.55 -5.40 -52.98
CA ILE A 353 -46.51 -4.09 -52.31
C ILE A 353 -45.71 -4.18 -51.00
N PHE A 354 -45.76 -5.32 -50.29
CA PHE A 354 -44.99 -5.54 -49.06
C PHE A 354 -43.48 -5.34 -49.30
N TRP A 355 -42.94 -5.94 -50.37
CA TRP A 355 -41.51 -5.84 -50.70
C TRP A 355 -41.12 -4.46 -51.19
N ILE A 356 -41.99 -3.78 -51.95
CA ILE A 356 -41.74 -2.42 -52.43
C ILE A 356 -41.74 -1.38 -51.33
N VAL A 357 -42.45 -1.61 -50.22
CA VAL A 357 -42.43 -0.69 -49.08
C VAL A 357 -41.31 -1.05 -48.10
N SER A 358 -41.17 -2.34 -47.74
CA SER A 358 -40.22 -2.78 -46.72
C SER A 358 -38.75 -2.64 -47.13
N VAL A 359 -38.40 -2.96 -48.39
CA VAL A 359 -36.99 -2.91 -48.84
C VAL A 359 -36.47 -1.47 -48.89
N PRO A 360 -37.14 -0.49 -49.53
CA PRO A 360 -36.68 0.90 -49.52
C PRO A 360 -36.67 1.52 -48.14
N LEU A 361 -37.63 1.18 -47.27
CA LEU A 361 -37.65 1.68 -45.89
C LEU A 361 -36.46 1.15 -45.08
N THR A 362 -36.12 -0.14 -45.24
CA THR A 362 -34.93 -0.74 -44.60
C THR A 362 -33.65 -0.09 -45.13
N VAL A 363 -33.55 0.15 -46.43
CA VAL A 363 -32.42 0.86 -47.04
C VAL A 363 -32.32 2.28 -46.49
N ALA A 364 -33.42 3.01 -46.35
CA ALA A 364 -33.44 4.37 -45.80
C ALA A 364 -32.98 4.42 -44.34
N VAL A 365 -33.43 3.49 -43.51
CA VAL A 365 -33.00 3.40 -42.11
C VAL A 365 -31.49 3.07 -42.03
N LEU A 366 -31.02 2.15 -42.87
CA LEU A 366 -29.59 1.82 -42.94
C LEU A 366 -28.75 2.97 -43.49
N THR A 367 -29.19 3.70 -44.51
CA THR A 367 -28.44 4.85 -45.07
C THR A 367 -28.37 6.01 -44.08
N VAL A 368 -29.45 6.31 -43.36
CA VAL A 368 -29.45 7.29 -42.27
C VAL A 368 -28.46 6.87 -41.18
N TRP A 369 -28.50 5.60 -40.76
CA TRP A 369 -27.57 5.08 -39.75
C TRP A 369 -26.10 5.17 -40.19
N ILE A 370 -25.79 4.80 -41.44
CA ILE A 370 -24.45 4.91 -42.03
C ILE A 370 -24.00 6.37 -42.15
N TYR A 371 -24.89 7.27 -42.55
CA TYR A 371 -24.59 8.70 -42.69
C TYR A 371 -24.21 9.34 -41.35
N PHE A 372 -24.91 9.00 -40.27
CA PHE A 372 -24.59 9.49 -38.93
C PHE A 372 -23.40 8.76 -38.27
N HIS A 373 -23.04 7.56 -38.72
CA HIS A 373 -21.94 6.76 -38.15
C HIS A 373 -20.98 6.22 -39.24
N PRO A 374 -20.28 7.11 -39.99
CA PRO A 374 -19.46 6.72 -41.15
C PRO A 374 -18.26 5.82 -40.80
N SER A 375 -17.78 5.86 -39.54
CA SER A 375 -16.68 5.02 -39.04
C SER A 375 -17.06 3.52 -38.92
N ASN A 376 -18.34 3.19 -38.81
CA ASN A 376 -18.81 1.81 -38.69
C ASN A 376 -18.82 1.07 -40.05
N PHE A 377 -18.88 1.82 -41.16
CA PHE A 377 -18.89 1.25 -42.51
C PHE A 377 -17.56 0.56 -42.87
N TRP A 378 -16.43 1.09 -42.40
CA TRP A 378 -15.09 0.54 -42.64
C TRP A 378 -14.79 -0.75 -41.85
N ARG A 379 -15.64 -1.14 -40.90
CA ARG A 379 -15.50 -2.35 -40.10
C ARG A 379 -16.21 -3.58 -40.69
N TRP A 380 -16.72 -3.47 -41.92
CA TRP A 380 -17.48 -4.53 -42.58
C TRP A 380 -16.67 -5.82 -42.79
N PRO A 381 -17.20 -7.01 -42.46
CA PRO A 381 -16.49 -8.28 -42.61
C PRO A 381 -16.00 -8.56 -44.04
N GLY A 382 -16.70 -8.03 -45.05
CA GLY A 382 -16.39 -8.22 -46.48
C GLY A 382 -15.36 -7.25 -47.07
N LEU A 383 -14.99 -6.17 -46.37
CA LEU A 383 -14.07 -5.13 -46.87
C LEU A 383 -12.64 -5.23 -46.27
N LYS A 384 -12.34 -6.28 -45.50
CA LYS A 384 -11.06 -6.46 -44.77
C LYS A 384 -9.81 -6.68 -45.64
N LYS A 385 -9.87 -6.65 -46.97
CA LYS A 385 -8.77 -7.14 -47.83
C LYS A 385 -7.65 -6.13 -48.15
N THR A 386 -7.75 -4.86 -47.72
CA THR A 386 -6.79 -3.82 -48.16
C THR A 386 -6.17 -2.98 -47.04
N ARG A 387 -5.88 -3.59 -45.87
CA ARG A 387 -5.07 -2.90 -44.84
C ARG A 387 -4.04 -3.78 -44.12
N ASN A 388 -3.41 -4.69 -44.86
CA ASN A 388 -2.21 -5.41 -44.39
C ASN A 388 -0.90 -4.95 -45.08
N ARG A 389 -0.94 -3.91 -45.93
CA ARG A 389 0.27 -3.35 -46.59
C ARG A 389 0.79 -2.03 -45.99
N VAL A 390 0.04 -1.37 -45.13
CA VAL A 390 0.47 -0.10 -44.48
C VAL A 390 1.15 -0.36 -43.13
N LYS A 391 0.86 -1.49 -42.48
CA LYS A 391 1.40 -1.82 -41.14
C LYS A 391 2.85 -2.33 -41.13
N ALA A 392 3.51 -2.36 -42.28
CA ALA A 392 4.91 -2.79 -42.42
C ALA A 392 5.89 -1.60 -42.54
N GLU A 393 5.39 -0.38 -42.75
CA GLU A 393 6.22 0.85 -42.69
C GLU A 393 6.27 1.43 -41.27
N ASP A 394 5.22 1.26 -40.45
CA ASP A 394 5.16 1.71 -39.04
C ASP A 394 6.15 0.99 -38.10
N THR A 395 6.82 -0.07 -38.54
CA THR A 395 7.81 -0.80 -37.72
C THR A 395 9.22 -0.19 -37.82
N ALA A 396 9.45 0.74 -38.76
CA ALA A 396 10.71 1.48 -38.87
C ALA A 396 10.73 2.75 -38.00
N ASP A 397 9.57 3.35 -37.70
CA ASP A 397 9.46 4.55 -36.86
C ASP A 397 9.61 4.27 -35.35
N ASN A 398 9.33 3.04 -34.90
CA ASN A 398 9.48 2.64 -33.48
C ASN A 398 10.94 2.48 -33.02
N LEU A 399 11.93 2.56 -33.92
CA LEU A 399 13.35 2.70 -33.56
C LEU A 399 13.82 4.17 -33.52
N ALA A 400 12.97 5.11 -33.94
CA ALA A 400 13.20 6.54 -33.80
C ALA A 400 12.64 7.09 -32.47
N GLU A 401 11.52 6.53 -31.96
CA GLU A 401 10.95 6.89 -30.65
C GLU A 401 11.91 6.60 -29.47
N SER A 402 12.74 5.54 -29.55
CA SER A 402 13.72 5.27 -28.49
C SER A 402 14.89 6.26 -28.45
N LYS A 403 15.02 7.12 -29.47
CA LYS A 403 15.98 8.25 -29.49
C LYS A 403 15.32 9.56 -29.04
N GLU A 404 14.02 9.72 -29.26
CA GLU A 404 13.24 10.82 -28.69
C GLU A 404 13.14 10.73 -27.16
N ASP A 405 13.05 9.52 -26.57
CA ASP A 405 13.06 9.35 -25.10
C ASP A 405 14.41 9.68 -24.44
N ALA A 406 15.50 9.57 -25.21
CA ALA A 406 16.84 9.97 -24.75
C ALA A 406 17.08 11.48 -24.93
N GLN A 407 16.47 12.11 -25.95
CA GLN A 407 16.48 13.57 -26.13
C GLN A 407 15.51 14.29 -25.19
N ASN A 408 14.38 13.68 -24.82
CA ASN A 408 13.41 14.24 -23.87
C ASN A 408 13.95 14.34 -22.44
N LYS A 409 14.95 13.53 -22.06
CA LYS A 409 15.64 13.65 -20.77
C LYS A 409 16.58 14.86 -20.68
N GLU A 410 16.92 15.48 -21.80
CA GLU A 410 17.74 16.70 -21.84
C GLU A 410 16.90 17.97 -21.95
N GLN A 411 15.61 17.84 -22.30
CA GLN A 411 14.64 18.93 -22.42
C GLN A 411 13.86 19.21 -21.12
N THR A 412 13.90 18.29 -20.15
CA THR A 412 13.39 18.45 -18.78
C THR A 412 14.34 19.26 -17.89
N LYS A 413 14.80 20.42 -18.36
CA LYS A 413 15.57 21.37 -17.55
C LYS A 413 14.79 22.69 -17.45
N LYS A 414 14.03 22.81 -16.36
CA LYS A 414 13.17 23.93 -15.91
C LYS A 414 11.83 24.11 -16.65
N LEU A 415 10.78 23.46 -16.13
CA LEU A 415 9.37 23.67 -16.48
C LEU A 415 8.82 24.99 -15.87
N ARG A 416 9.45 26.13 -16.16
CA ARG A 416 8.86 27.45 -15.85
C ARG A 416 8.01 27.89 -17.02
N GLN A 417 6.69 27.72 -16.93
CA GLN A 417 5.78 28.14 -17.99
C GLN A 417 5.28 29.57 -17.72
N PRO A 418 5.45 30.52 -18.66
CA PRO A 418 4.93 31.87 -18.47
C PRO A 418 3.41 31.82 -18.31
N LEU A 419 2.86 32.39 -17.24
CA LEU A 419 1.42 32.35 -16.90
C LEU A 419 0.54 33.30 -17.74
N GLU A 420 1.14 34.07 -18.66
CA GLU A 420 0.43 34.91 -19.62
C GLU A 420 -0.46 34.01 -20.50
N HIS A 421 -1.77 34.32 -20.58
CA HIS A 421 -2.85 33.60 -21.31
C HIS A 421 -3.66 32.52 -20.56
N VAL A 422 -3.54 32.38 -19.23
CA VAL A 422 -4.48 31.55 -18.45
C VAL A 422 -5.88 32.17 -18.47
N LYS A 423 -6.92 31.38 -18.75
CA LYS A 423 -8.33 31.80 -18.72
C LYS A 423 -9.15 31.10 -17.62
N LEU A 424 -8.73 29.90 -17.22
CA LEU A 424 -9.41 29.12 -16.20
C LEU A 424 -8.43 28.62 -15.15
N ILE A 425 -8.85 28.65 -13.89
CA ILE A 425 -8.08 28.17 -12.75
C ILE A 425 -8.79 26.95 -12.18
N LEU A 426 -8.10 25.81 -12.24
CA LEU A 426 -8.53 24.54 -11.67
C LEU A 426 -7.87 24.38 -10.31
N LEU A 427 -8.67 24.20 -9.26
CA LEU A 427 -8.18 24.19 -7.89
C LEU A 427 -8.39 22.84 -7.22
N ASP A 428 -7.35 22.35 -6.57
CA ASP A 428 -7.49 21.37 -5.50
C ASP A 428 -8.02 22.02 -4.20
N ILE A 429 -8.51 21.20 -3.28
CA ILE A 429 -9.06 21.66 -2.00
C ILE A 429 -8.03 21.52 -0.87
N GLU A 430 -7.73 20.28 -0.50
CA GLU A 430 -6.95 19.95 0.70
C GLU A 430 -5.49 20.33 0.49
N GLY A 431 -4.87 21.00 1.46
CA GLY A 431 -3.47 21.46 1.34
C GLY A 431 -3.26 22.60 0.34
N THR A 432 -4.31 23.03 -0.39
CA THR A 432 -4.22 24.05 -1.45
C THR A 432 -5.00 25.31 -1.07
N ILE A 433 -6.34 25.20 -0.94
CA ILE A 433 -7.21 26.32 -0.54
C ILE A 433 -7.60 26.28 0.94
N CYS A 434 -7.53 25.11 1.57
CA CYS A 434 -7.75 24.93 2.99
C CYS A 434 -6.67 24.01 3.59
N PRO A 435 -6.42 24.09 4.92
CA PRO A 435 -5.45 23.22 5.58
C PRO A 435 -5.75 21.74 5.38
N ILE A 436 -4.71 20.97 5.03
CA ILE A 436 -4.81 19.51 4.90
C ILE A 436 -5.30 18.83 6.18
N THR A 437 -5.01 19.43 7.34
CA THR A 437 -5.47 18.97 8.65
C THR A 437 -6.97 19.13 8.85
N PHE A 438 -7.67 20.01 8.12
CA PHE A 438 -9.09 20.22 8.33
C PHE A 438 -9.92 18.94 8.05
N VAL A 439 -9.59 18.22 6.99
CA VAL A 439 -10.30 16.97 6.66
C VAL A 439 -9.98 15.88 7.68
N LYS A 440 -8.69 15.69 7.98
CA LYS A 440 -8.22 14.62 8.87
C LYS A 440 -8.55 14.84 10.34
N ASP A 441 -8.46 16.07 10.83
CA ASP A 441 -8.55 16.40 12.26
C ASP A 441 -9.93 16.94 12.65
N THR A 442 -10.76 17.36 11.69
CA THR A 442 -12.12 17.88 11.95
C THR A 442 -13.20 17.01 11.29
N LEU A 443 -13.16 16.85 9.96
CA LEU A 443 -14.26 16.20 9.23
C LEU A 443 -14.36 14.69 9.49
N PHE A 444 -13.25 13.95 9.45
CA PHE A 444 -13.27 12.51 9.74
C PHE A 444 -13.66 12.21 11.20
N PRO A 445 -13.08 12.88 12.22
CA PRO A 445 -13.48 12.64 13.61
C PRO A 445 -14.94 13.01 13.87
N TYR A 446 -15.46 14.07 13.24
CA TYR A 446 -16.87 14.41 13.36
C TYR A 446 -17.78 13.34 12.77
N ALA A 447 -17.49 12.85 11.56
CA ALA A 447 -18.29 11.81 10.92
C ALA A 447 -18.36 10.53 11.77
N LEU A 448 -17.23 10.10 12.34
CA LEU A 448 -17.19 8.94 13.24
C LEU A 448 -17.93 9.19 14.56
N LYS A 449 -17.92 10.41 15.07
CA LYS A 449 -18.67 10.78 16.28
C LYS A 449 -20.18 10.86 16.04
N ALA A 450 -20.60 11.35 14.88
CA ALA A 450 -22.01 11.51 14.52
C ALA A 450 -22.67 10.18 14.08
N LEU A 451 -21.87 9.26 13.54
CA LEU A 451 -22.36 8.00 12.99
C LEU A 451 -23.20 7.17 13.98
N PRO A 452 -22.78 6.91 15.23
CA PRO A 452 -23.58 6.14 16.19
C PRO A 452 -25.00 6.70 16.41
N ASP A 453 -25.12 8.03 16.53
CA ASP A 453 -26.41 8.69 16.74
C ASP A 453 -27.30 8.60 15.49
N VAL A 454 -26.71 8.69 14.31
CA VAL A 454 -27.44 8.49 13.04
C VAL A 454 -27.91 7.06 12.90
N LEU A 455 -27.06 6.09 13.24
CA LEU A 455 -27.43 4.68 13.21
C LEU A 455 -28.52 4.36 14.23
N ALA A 456 -28.49 4.94 15.44
CA ALA A 456 -29.52 4.72 16.45
C ALA A 456 -30.91 5.25 16.02
N ASN A 457 -30.94 6.39 15.32
CA ASN A 457 -32.20 7.11 15.04
C ASN A 457 -32.73 6.95 13.61
N LYS A 458 -31.84 6.65 12.65
CA LYS A 458 -32.16 6.67 11.21
C LYS A 458 -31.83 5.36 10.48
N TRP A 459 -31.52 4.27 11.19
CA TRP A 459 -31.15 2.99 10.55
C TRP A 459 -32.15 2.51 9.49
N ASP A 460 -33.44 2.66 9.77
CA ASP A 460 -34.56 2.26 8.90
C ASP A 460 -35.25 3.45 8.22
N ASP A 461 -34.64 4.63 8.26
CA ASP A 461 -35.17 5.82 7.61
C ASP A 461 -35.00 5.73 6.08
N PRO A 462 -36.05 5.95 5.28
CA PRO A 462 -35.97 5.95 3.81
C PRO A 462 -34.86 6.84 3.23
N THR A 463 -34.49 7.91 3.92
CA THR A 463 -33.43 8.84 3.53
C THR A 463 -32.02 8.31 3.79
N PHE A 464 -31.87 7.34 4.70
CA PHE A 464 -30.58 6.74 5.06
C PHE A 464 -30.35 5.37 4.42
N ILE A 465 -31.43 4.64 4.09
CA ILE A 465 -31.36 3.29 3.51
C ILE A 465 -30.46 3.20 2.28
N SER A 466 -30.48 4.21 1.39
CA SER A 466 -29.63 4.23 0.19
C SER A 466 -28.14 4.29 0.51
N TYR A 467 -27.75 4.97 1.60
CA TYR A 467 -26.37 5.02 2.07
C TYR A 467 -25.96 3.73 2.75
N ARG A 468 -26.87 3.13 3.53
CA ARG A 468 -26.67 1.82 4.16
C ARG A 468 -26.46 0.74 3.11
N ASP A 469 -27.41 0.60 2.18
CA ASP A 469 -27.47 -0.51 1.22
C ASP A 469 -26.38 -0.48 0.14
N ALA A 470 -25.67 0.64 0.01
CA ALA A 470 -24.48 0.74 -0.81
C ALA A 470 -23.25 -0.02 -0.24
N PHE A 471 -23.27 -0.42 1.03
CA PHE A 471 -22.20 -1.19 1.67
C PHE A 471 -22.41 -2.72 1.52
N PRO A 472 -21.33 -3.53 1.61
CA PRO A 472 -21.42 -4.99 1.55
C PRO A 472 -22.38 -5.59 2.58
N GLU A 473 -23.05 -6.69 2.25
CA GLU A 473 -24.00 -7.37 3.16
C GLU A 473 -23.38 -7.71 4.52
N THR A 474 -22.10 -8.08 4.53
CA THR A 474 -21.33 -8.39 5.75
C THR A 474 -21.22 -7.23 6.72
N ALA A 475 -21.29 -5.98 6.22
CA ALA A 475 -21.25 -4.77 7.04
C ALA A 475 -22.66 -4.30 7.45
N ARG A 476 -23.73 -4.83 6.85
CA ARG A 476 -25.12 -4.39 7.08
C ARG A 476 -25.89 -5.24 8.09
N SER A 477 -25.24 -6.21 8.73
CA SER A 477 -25.88 -7.15 9.65
C SER A 477 -26.42 -6.49 10.93
N SER A 478 -25.75 -5.43 11.40
CA SER A 478 -26.20 -4.63 12.54
C SER A 478 -25.59 -3.21 12.48
N PRO A 479 -26.17 -2.23 13.19
CA PRO A 479 -25.57 -0.91 13.35
C PRO A 479 -24.10 -0.94 13.81
N GLU A 480 -23.77 -1.81 14.76
CA GLU A 480 -22.42 -1.93 15.32
C GLU A 480 -21.43 -2.50 14.29
N ALA A 481 -21.86 -3.48 13.48
CA ALA A 481 -21.05 -4.02 12.40
C ALA A 481 -20.80 -2.98 11.30
N PHE A 482 -21.81 -2.17 11.01
CA PHE A 482 -21.71 -1.07 10.04
C PHE A 482 -20.74 0.01 10.53
N GLU A 483 -20.88 0.43 11.79
CA GLU A 483 -19.98 1.41 12.42
C GLU A 483 -18.53 0.91 12.42
N ALA A 484 -18.30 -0.33 12.85
CA ALA A 484 -16.96 -0.92 12.87
C ALA A 484 -16.33 -0.96 11.47
N HIS A 485 -17.12 -1.28 10.44
CA HIS A 485 -16.65 -1.31 9.07
C HIS A 485 -16.35 0.09 8.52
N VAL A 486 -17.20 1.08 8.79
CA VAL A 486 -16.95 2.48 8.41
C VAL A 486 -15.69 3.02 9.09
N LYS A 487 -15.48 2.69 10.37
CA LYS A 487 -14.29 3.05 11.12
C LYS A 487 -13.03 2.43 10.51
N ASP A 488 -13.04 1.12 10.23
CA ASP A 488 -11.92 0.43 9.57
C ASP A 488 -11.60 1.03 8.20
N LEU A 489 -12.61 1.31 7.37
CA LEU A 489 -12.41 1.94 6.06
C LEU A 489 -11.80 3.35 6.18
N THR A 490 -12.22 4.11 7.20
CA THR A 490 -11.71 5.47 7.45
C THR A 490 -10.27 5.43 7.96
N GLU A 491 -9.93 4.51 8.87
CA GLU A 491 -8.58 4.34 9.42
C GLU A 491 -7.57 3.86 8.35
N ARG A 492 -8.03 3.08 7.38
CA ARG A 492 -7.21 2.60 6.25
C ARG A 492 -7.17 3.56 5.06
N ASP A 493 -7.77 4.75 5.17
CA ASP A 493 -7.89 5.75 4.09
C ASP A 493 -8.44 5.15 2.77
N VAL A 494 -9.48 4.32 2.87
CA VAL A 494 -10.05 3.64 1.70
C VAL A 494 -10.94 4.59 0.92
N LYS A 495 -10.53 4.93 -0.31
CA LYS A 495 -11.21 5.90 -1.17
C LYS A 495 -12.32 5.26 -2.02
N ILE A 496 -13.32 4.66 -1.39
CA ILE A 496 -14.45 4.00 -2.07
C ILE A 496 -15.70 4.88 -2.14
N ALA A 497 -16.46 4.79 -3.23
CA ALA A 497 -17.56 5.72 -3.55
C ALA A 497 -18.66 5.74 -2.48
N TYR A 498 -19.10 4.58 -1.98
CA TYR A 498 -20.18 4.50 -0.98
C TYR A 498 -19.79 5.12 0.37
N LEU A 499 -18.52 5.00 0.77
CA LEU A 499 -18.01 5.61 2.00
C LEU A 499 -18.01 7.13 1.88
N LYS A 500 -17.53 7.66 0.74
CA LYS A 500 -17.52 9.11 0.48
C LYS A 500 -18.93 9.70 0.49
N ASN A 501 -19.91 8.98 -0.06
CA ASN A 501 -21.30 9.41 -0.06
C ASN A 501 -21.87 9.46 1.37
N LEU A 502 -21.59 8.44 2.19
CA LEU A 502 -21.97 8.43 3.60
C LEU A 502 -21.31 9.58 4.38
N GLN A 503 -20.00 9.77 4.20
CA GLN A 503 -19.26 10.86 4.84
C GLN A 503 -19.84 12.23 4.48
N GLY A 504 -20.15 12.46 3.19
CA GLY A 504 -20.83 13.68 2.75
C GLY A 504 -22.17 13.91 3.45
N TYR A 505 -23.00 12.87 3.55
CA TYR A 505 -24.28 12.92 4.28
C TYR A 505 -24.08 13.28 5.76
N LEU A 506 -23.11 12.66 6.43
CA LEU A 506 -22.81 12.94 7.84
C LEU A 506 -22.28 14.36 8.04
N TRP A 507 -21.48 14.88 7.10
CA TRP A 507 -20.94 16.23 7.19
C TRP A 507 -21.97 17.32 7.00
N GLU A 508 -23.02 17.06 6.22
CA GLU A 508 -24.08 18.03 5.95
C GLU A 508 -24.73 18.53 7.25
N GLU A 509 -25.00 17.63 8.20
CA GLU A 509 -25.60 18.00 9.48
C GLU A 509 -24.66 18.87 10.31
N GLY A 510 -23.36 18.56 10.33
CA GLY A 510 -22.36 19.35 11.06
C GLY A 510 -22.22 20.77 10.54
N TYR A 511 -22.34 20.96 9.22
CA TYR A 511 -22.39 22.28 8.62
C TYR A 511 -23.68 23.04 8.93
N LYS A 512 -24.84 22.37 8.86
CA LYS A 512 -26.15 22.96 9.21
C LYS A 512 -26.23 23.33 10.69
N SER A 513 -25.64 22.52 11.57
CA SER A 513 -25.63 22.75 13.01
C SER A 513 -24.55 23.75 13.45
N HIS A 514 -23.72 24.24 12.52
CA HIS A 514 -22.55 25.08 12.80
C HIS A 514 -21.55 24.43 13.79
N ALA A 515 -21.40 23.10 13.74
CA ALA A 515 -20.40 22.38 14.53
C ALA A 515 -18.97 22.72 14.07
N TYR A 516 -18.82 23.05 12.78
CA TYR A 516 -17.60 23.55 12.15
C TYR A 516 -17.97 24.35 10.89
N SER A 517 -17.01 25.13 10.40
CA SER A 517 -17.06 25.85 9.13
C SER A 517 -15.73 25.67 8.39
N THR A 518 -15.75 25.81 7.07
CA THR A 518 -14.60 25.52 6.21
C THR A 518 -13.55 26.63 6.33
N PRO A 519 -12.33 26.35 6.83
CA PRO A 519 -11.29 27.36 6.98
C PRO A 519 -10.51 27.52 5.66
N ILE A 520 -11.01 28.37 4.76
CA ILE A 520 -10.27 28.76 3.55
C ILE A 520 -9.19 29.80 3.93
N TYR A 521 -8.00 29.70 3.32
CA TYR A 521 -6.93 30.65 3.56
C TYR A 521 -7.32 32.08 3.12
N PRO A 522 -6.94 33.14 3.87
CA PRO A 522 -7.32 34.51 3.54
C PRO A 522 -6.84 34.99 2.16
N ASP A 523 -5.66 34.57 1.70
CA ASP A 523 -5.14 34.92 0.38
C ASP A 523 -5.97 34.30 -0.76
N VAL A 524 -6.56 33.13 -0.52
CA VAL A 524 -7.42 32.45 -1.49
C VAL A 524 -8.74 33.19 -1.65
N LEU A 525 -9.33 33.67 -0.56
CA LEU A 525 -10.57 34.47 -0.64
C LEU A 525 -10.35 35.77 -1.42
N LYS A 526 -9.22 36.44 -1.19
CA LYS A 526 -8.84 37.61 -1.99
C LYS A 526 -8.65 37.25 -3.46
N ALA A 527 -7.97 36.14 -3.74
CA ALA A 527 -7.75 35.66 -5.11
C ALA A 527 -9.08 35.37 -5.82
N PHE A 528 -10.04 34.75 -5.13
CA PHE A 528 -11.39 34.55 -5.66
C PHE A 528 -12.05 35.87 -6.04
N ASP A 529 -12.00 36.88 -5.17
CA ASP A 529 -12.58 38.20 -5.46
C ASP A 529 -11.91 38.88 -6.67
N ILE A 530 -10.60 38.73 -6.81
CA ILE A 530 -9.83 39.30 -7.93
C ILE A 530 -10.17 38.57 -9.25
N TRP A 531 -10.14 37.24 -9.24
CA TRP A 531 -10.32 36.42 -10.43
C TRP A 531 -11.76 36.44 -10.95
N SER A 532 -12.75 36.48 -10.05
CA SER A 532 -14.17 36.53 -10.41
C SER A 532 -14.67 37.96 -10.69
N SER A 533 -13.85 38.99 -10.52
CA SER A 533 -14.26 40.38 -10.77
C SER A 533 -14.40 40.66 -12.27
N SER A 534 -15.59 41.04 -12.69
CA SER A 534 -15.91 41.47 -14.06
C SER A 534 -15.28 42.82 -14.45
N THR A 535 -14.60 43.50 -13.51
CA THR A 535 -14.02 44.85 -13.71
C THR A 535 -12.58 44.80 -14.18
N SER A 536 -11.92 43.63 -14.09
CA SER A 536 -10.55 43.43 -14.55
C SER A 536 -10.54 42.96 -16.01
N SER A 537 -9.58 43.42 -16.80
CA SER A 537 -9.40 43.08 -18.22
C SER A 537 -9.09 41.60 -18.51
N SER A 538 -9.03 40.75 -17.48
CA SER A 538 -8.71 39.33 -17.53
C SER A 538 -9.52 38.51 -16.50
N THR A 539 -10.86 38.62 -16.52
CA THR A 539 -11.74 37.72 -15.72
C THR A 539 -11.38 36.25 -15.98
N LYS A 540 -11.26 35.46 -14.90
CA LYS A 540 -10.92 34.04 -14.95
C LYS A 540 -12.08 33.20 -14.44
N GLU A 541 -12.27 32.05 -15.07
CA GLU A 541 -13.22 31.03 -14.61
C GLU A 541 -12.55 30.18 -13.51
N ILE A 542 -13.30 29.73 -12.51
CA ILE A 542 -12.80 28.88 -11.43
C ILE A 542 -13.53 27.54 -11.49
N ALA A 543 -12.78 26.45 -11.49
CA ALA A 543 -13.30 25.10 -11.37
C ALA A 543 -12.59 24.34 -10.25
N ILE A 544 -13.26 23.38 -9.64
CA ILE A 544 -12.72 22.60 -8.51
C ILE A 544 -12.48 21.16 -8.94
N TYR A 545 -11.34 20.58 -8.56
CA TYR A 545 -11.06 19.16 -8.73
C TYR A 545 -10.49 18.55 -7.45
N SER A 546 -11.31 17.77 -6.76
CA SER A 546 -10.95 17.15 -5.48
C SER A 546 -11.31 15.66 -5.42
N SER A 547 -10.68 14.95 -4.49
CA SER A 547 -11.00 13.54 -4.25
C SER A 547 -12.34 13.35 -3.52
N GLY A 548 -12.83 14.38 -2.81
CA GLY A 548 -14.17 14.40 -2.22
C GLY A 548 -15.27 14.44 -3.28
N SER A 549 -16.45 13.92 -2.98
CA SER A 549 -17.58 13.94 -3.92
C SER A 549 -18.01 15.39 -4.22
N MET A 550 -18.56 15.65 -5.42
CA MET A 550 -19.07 16.98 -5.77
C MET A 550 -20.07 17.55 -4.73
N PHE A 551 -20.84 16.68 -4.07
CA PHE A 551 -21.74 17.07 -2.99
C PHE A 551 -20.97 17.66 -1.79
N ALA A 552 -19.91 16.99 -1.34
CA ALA A 552 -19.06 17.47 -0.25
C ALA A 552 -18.31 18.75 -0.62
N GLN A 553 -17.84 18.86 -1.88
CA GLN A 553 -17.19 20.07 -2.38
C GLN A 553 -18.13 21.28 -2.32
N LYS A 554 -19.38 21.12 -2.75
CA LYS A 554 -20.39 22.19 -2.66
C LYS A 554 -20.70 22.58 -1.22
N LEU A 555 -20.78 21.62 -0.30
CA LEU A 555 -20.95 21.92 1.13
C LEU A 555 -19.79 22.73 1.70
N LEU A 556 -18.55 22.39 1.34
CA LEU A 556 -17.35 23.12 1.77
C LEU A 556 -17.42 24.60 1.38
N PHE A 557 -17.78 24.88 0.12
CA PHE A 557 -17.89 26.24 -0.42
C PHE A 557 -19.15 27.00 0.04
N GLN A 558 -20.19 26.29 0.46
CA GLN A 558 -21.41 26.90 1.02
C GLN A 558 -21.20 27.43 2.45
N HIS A 559 -20.29 26.82 3.20
CA HIS A 559 -20.09 27.07 4.63
C HIS A 559 -18.66 27.53 4.96
N ILE A 560 -18.12 28.47 4.18
CA ILE A 560 -16.78 29.01 4.40
C ILE A 560 -16.77 29.90 5.64
N LYS A 561 -15.79 29.74 6.52
CA LYS A 561 -15.66 30.60 7.70
C LYS A 561 -15.45 32.06 7.30
N ASP A 562 -16.26 32.97 7.83
CA ASP A 562 -16.09 34.41 7.56
C ASP A 562 -14.83 34.95 8.29
N PRO A 563 -13.81 35.44 7.55
CA PRO A 563 -12.62 36.00 8.18
C PRO A 563 -12.87 37.33 8.89
N SER A 564 -13.96 38.04 8.60
CA SER A 564 -14.31 39.32 9.24
C SER A 564 -14.88 39.15 10.65
N VAL A 565 -15.44 37.98 10.97
CA VAL A 565 -15.99 37.64 12.30
C VAL A 565 -15.45 36.26 12.75
N PRO A 566 -14.14 36.14 13.04
CA PRO A 566 -13.50 34.85 13.26
C PRO A 566 -13.98 34.10 14.51
N ASP A 567 -14.61 34.80 15.45
CA ASP A 567 -15.11 34.26 16.72
C ASP A 567 -16.58 33.80 16.67
N ASP A 568 -17.31 34.10 15.59
CA ASP A 568 -18.68 33.63 15.41
C ASP A 568 -18.73 32.38 14.52
N PRO A 569 -18.98 31.18 15.09
CA PRO A 569 -19.06 29.95 14.31
C PRO A 569 -20.26 29.92 13.35
N LYS A 570 -21.23 30.83 13.49
CA LYS A 570 -22.38 30.94 12.59
C LYS A 570 -22.14 31.85 11.39
N ALA A 571 -21.11 32.71 11.46
CA ALA A 571 -20.73 33.58 10.36
C ALA A 571 -20.04 32.76 9.27
N VAL A 572 -20.81 32.44 8.22
CA VAL A 572 -20.34 31.69 7.06
C VAL A 572 -20.62 32.43 5.76
N LEU A 573 -19.73 32.27 4.80
CA LEU A 573 -19.82 32.79 3.45
C LEU A 573 -20.14 31.63 2.50
N ASP A 574 -21.15 31.83 1.64
CA ASP A 574 -21.43 30.95 0.52
C ASP A 574 -20.73 31.52 -0.72
N ARG A 575 -19.78 30.75 -1.26
CA ARG A 575 -19.02 31.10 -2.47
C ARG A 575 -19.16 30.02 -3.55
N ARG A 576 -20.30 29.34 -3.62
CA ARG A 576 -20.56 28.42 -4.73
C ARG A 576 -20.82 29.14 -6.05
N ASP A 577 -21.20 30.40 -5.99
CA ASP A 577 -21.50 31.28 -7.12
C ASP A 577 -20.28 31.57 -8.01
N ILE A 578 -19.08 31.52 -7.45
CA ILE A 578 -17.83 31.77 -8.20
C ILE A 578 -17.27 30.53 -8.90
N VAL A 579 -17.82 29.34 -8.63
CA VAL A 579 -17.33 28.07 -9.19
C VAL A 579 -18.21 27.67 -10.37
N GLU A 580 -17.61 27.63 -11.56
CA GLU A 580 -18.29 27.25 -12.80
C GLU A 580 -18.59 25.75 -12.86
N ASP A 581 -17.58 24.92 -12.54
CA ASP A 581 -17.67 23.47 -12.66
C ASP A 581 -16.95 22.72 -11.52
N TRP A 582 -17.45 21.50 -11.27
CA TRP A 582 -17.04 20.65 -10.15
C TRP A 582 -16.62 19.27 -10.66
N PHE A 583 -15.40 18.86 -10.32
CA PHE A 583 -14.83 17.58 -10.73
C PHE A 583 -14.44 16.75 -9.51
N ASP A 584 -14.70 15.45 -9.58
CA ASP A 584 -14.29 14.45 -8.62
C ASP A 584 -13.74 13.20 -9.29
N THR A 585 -13.38 12.19 -8.49
CA THR A 585 -12.80 10.94 -9.03
C THR A 585 -13.76 10.12 -9.88
N THR A 586 -15.06 10.42 -9.87
CA THR A 586 -16.09 9.68 -10.61
C THR A 586 -16.36 10.30 -11.98
N ASN A 587 -16.42 11.62 -12.10
CA ASN A 587 -16.64 12.29 -13.39
C ASN A 587 -15.33 12.56 -14.15
N ALA A 588 -14.23 12.87 -13.48
CA ALA A 588 -12.94 13.13 -14.14
C ALA A 588 -11.99 11.92 -14.15
N GLY A 589 -12.03 11.07 -13.12
CA GLY A 589 -11.08 9.96 -12.93
C GLY A 589 -10.05 10.25 -11.83
N LEU A 590 -9.02 9.40 -11.71
CA LEU A 590 -8.05 9.51 -10.61
C LEU A 590 -7.10 10.71 -10.79
N LYS A 591 -6.86 11.48 -9.72
CA LYS A 591 -6.09 12.75 -9.78
C LYS A 591 -4.62 12.61 -10.22
N HIS A 592 -4.07 11.40 -10.25
CA HIS A 592 -2.69 11.17 -10.72
C HIS A 592 -2.62 10.67 -12.16
N GLU A 593 -3.76 10.53 -12.84
CA GLU A 593 -3.84 10.08 -14.23
C GLU A 593 -3.92 11.27 -15.19
N VAL A 594 -3.08 11.26 -16.22
CA VAL A 594 -3.05 12.29 -17.28
C VAL A 594 -4.42 12.40 -17.98
N SER A 595 -5.07 11.27 -18.22
CA SER A 595 -6.38 11.20 -18.89
C SER A 595 -7.49 11.94 -18.15
N SER A 596 -7.36 12.12 -16.83
CA SER A 596 -8.34 12.88 -16.05
C SER A 596 -8.30 14.36 -16.38
N TYR A 597 -7.11 14.94 -16.54
CA TYR A 597 -6.93 16.33 -16.92
C TYR A 597 -7.32 16.59 -18.38
N GLU A 598 -7.02 15.65 -19.29
CA GLU A 598 -7.50 15.72 -20.68
C GLU A 598 -9.04 15.73 -20.74
N LYS A 599 -9.68 14.90 -19.90
CA LYS A 599 -11.14 14.85 -19.79
C LYS A 599 -11.72 16.15 -19.23
N ILE A 600 -11.12 16.69 -18.16
CA ILE A 600 -11.51 17.97 -17.57
C ILE A 600 -11.40 19.11 -18.59
N ALA A 601 -10.28 19.24 -19.29
CA ALA A 601 -10.10 20.28 -20.32
C ALA A 601 -11.15 20.18 -21.43
N LYS A 602 -11.48 18.95 -21.85
CA LYS A 602 -12.51 18.69 -22.86
C LYS A 602 -13.91 19.04 -22.37
N GLU A 603 -14.24 18.74 -21.12
CA GLU A 603 -15.55 19.03 -20.51
C GLU A 603 -15.74 20.53 -20.30
N LEU A 604 -14.68 21.24 -19.89
CA LEU A 604 -14.61 22.70 -19.83
C LEU A 604 -14.56 23.39 -21.20
N GLN A 605 -14.40 22.62 -22.29
CA GLN A 605 -14.25 23.13 -23.66
C GLN A 605 -13.10 24.15 -23.81
N ARG A 606 -11.99 23.92 -23.09
CA ARG A 606 -10.79 24.77 -23.11
C ARG A 606 -9.59 24.03 -23.70
N ASP A 607 -8.66 24.79 -24.28
CA ASP A 607 -7.33 24.25 -24.56
C ASP A 607 -6.61 24.02 -23.21
N PRO A 608 -6.00 22.85 -22.96
CA PRO A 608 -5.26 22.59 -21.73
C PRO A 608 -4.30 23.73 -21.36
N LYS A 609 -3.66 24.39 -22.32
CA LYS A 609 -2.72 25.49 -22.08
C LYS A 609 -3.36 26.75 -21.48
N GLU A 610 -4.68 26.90 -21.60
CA GLU A 610 -5.44 27.99 -21.01
C GLU A 610 -5.87 27.70 -19.56
N VAL A 611 -5.62 26.46 -19.07
CA VAL A 611 -5.98 26.00 -17.73
C VAL A 611 -4.73 26.01 -16.84
N LEU A 612 -4.83 26.69 -15.69
CA LEU A 612 -3.87 26.62 -14.60
C LEU A 612 -4.39 25.73 -13.48
N PHE A 613 -3.69 24.65 -13.19
CA PHE A 613 -3.98 23.75 -12.09
C PHE A 613 -3.11 24.06 -10.85
N LEU A 614 -3.74 24.23 -9.70
CA LEU A 614 -3.06 24.46 -8.42
C LEU A 614 -3.35 23.29 -7.48
N SER A 615 -2.30 22.61 -7.00
CA SER A 615 -2.39 21.52 -6.02
C SER A 615 -1.12 21.44 -5.18
N ASP A 616 -1.23 20.92 -3.96
CA ASP A 616 -0.08 20.61 -3.10
C ASP A 616 0.64 19.32 -3.51
N ASN A 617 -0.05 18.42 -4.22
CA ASN A 617 0.47 17.11 -4.56
C ASN A 617 1.24 17.13 -5.89
N VAL A 618 2.57 16.94 -5.80
CA VAL A 618 3.49 16.92 -6.95
C VAL A 618 3.10 15.91 -8.04
N LYS A 619 2.45 14.80 -7.68
CA LYS A 619 2.02 13.79 -8.66
C LYS A 619 0.84 14.28 -9.51
N GLU A 620 -0.05 15.04 -8.90
CA GLU A 620 -1.22 15.64 -9.56
C GLU A 620 -0.77 16.78 -10.48
N VAL A 621 0.14 17.63 -9.97
CA VAL A 621 0.78 18.70 -10.76
C VAL A 621 1.50 18.12 -11.98
N ARG A 622 2.30 17.06 -11.81
CA ARG A 622 2.98 16.39 -12.93
C ARG A 622 1.99 15.83 -13.96
N ALA A 623 0.92 15.17 -13.52
CA ALA A 623 -0.09 14.63 -14.42
C ALA A 623 -0.80 15.72 -15.23
N ALA A 624 -1.12 16.86 -14.61
CA ALA A 624 -1.70 18.02 -15.29
C ALA A 624 -0.74 18.62 -16.34
N ILE A 625 0.55 18.76 -16.01
CA ILE A 625 1.58 19.26 -16.94
C ILE A 625 1.70 18.34 -18.16
N VAL A 626 1.73 17.02 -17.95
CA VAL A 626 1.81 16.04 -19.04
C VAL A 626 0.57 16.07 -19.92
N ALA A 627 -0.61 16.38 -19.35
CA ALA A 627 -1.85 16.59 -20.11
C ALA A 627 -1.87 17.93 -20.89
N GLY A 628 -0.81 18.73 -20.80
CA GLY A 628 -0.67 20.00 -21.49
C GLY A 628 -1.22 21.20 -20.73
N MET A 629 -1.64 21.03 -19.47
CA MET A 629 -2.04 22.14 -18.61
C MET A 629 -0.83 22.88 -18.03
N ARG A 630 -1.06 24.13 -17.62
CA ARG A 630 -0.14 24.80 -16.69
C ARG A 630 -0.44 24.29 -15.30
N ALA A 631 0.57 23.96 -14.50
CA ALA A 631 0.34 23.59 -13.12
C ALA A 631 1.45 24.05 -12.20
N VAL A 632 1.09 24.41 -10.97
CA VAL A 632 1.99 24.95 -9.95
C VAL A 632 1.76 24.22 -8.64
N VAL A 633 2.84 23.90 -7.93
CA VAL A 633 2.78 23.29 -6.60
C VAL A 633 2.48 24.36 -5.57
N VAL A 634 1.43 24.14 -4.77
CA VAL A 634 1.06 25.04 -3.67
C VAL A 634 1.57 24.46 -2.35
N ASN A 635 2.54 25.13 -1.74
CA ASN A 635 3.13 24.69 -0.48
C ASN A 635 2.52 25.47 0.69
N ARG A 636 1.63 24.82 1.47
CA ARG A 636 1.00 25.41 2.66
C ARG A 636 1.55 24.82 3.95
N PRO A 637 1.42 25.55 5.08
CA PRO A 637 1.78 25.01 6.39
C PRO A 637 1.03 23.71 6.71
N GLY A 638 1.78 22.66 7.03
CA GLY A 638 1.24 21.32 7.33
C GLY A 638 1.24 20.34 6.16
N ASN A 639 1.55 20.79 4.94
CA ASN A 639 1.72 19.91 3.78
C ASN A 639 2.97 19.02 3.93
N ALA A 640 3.00 17.93 3.17
CA ALA A 640 4.17 17.04 3.14
C ALA A 640 5.42 17.81 2.64
N PRO A 641 6.60 17.56 3.22
CA PRO A 641 7.82 18.25 2.80
C PRO A 641 8.17 17.86 1.36
N LEU A 642 8.38 18.86 0.51
CA LEU A 642 8.82 18.68 -0.87
C LEU A 642 10.29 18.24 -0.90
N SER A 643 10.63 17.28 -1.77
CA SER A 643 12.01 16.87 -1.99
C SER A 643 12.80 17.97 -2.73
N GLU A 644 14.13 17.93 -2.65
CA GLU A 644 14.97 18.89 -3.40
C GLU A 644 14.79 18.75 -4.91
N ASP A 645 14.59 17.52 -5.40
CA ASP A 645 14.29 17.25 -6.82
C ASP A 645 12.97 17.92 -7.24
N ASP A 646 11.91 17.84 -6.41
CA ASP A 646 10.61 18.47 -6.70
C ASP A 646 10.72 20.00 -6.73
N LYS A 647 11.56 20.59 -5.86
CA LYS A 647 11.82 22.04 -5.84
C LYS A 647 12.59 22.53 -7.06
N GLU A 648 13.40 21.68 -7.66
CA GLU A 648 14.10 21.99 -8.91
C GLU A 648 13.21 21.79 -10.15
N GLU A 649 12.30 20.81 -10.11
CA GLU A 649 11.41 20.43 -11.21
C GLU A 649 10.23 21.40 -11.38
N PHE A 650 9.58 21.80 -10.29
CA PHE A 650 8.30 22.53 -10.33
C PHE A 650 8.40 23.99 -9.87
N GLU A 651 7.49 24.81 -10.36
CA GLU A 651 7.21 26.11 -9.76
C GLU A 651 6.41 25.91 -8.46
N ILE A 652 6.86 26.56 -7.39
CA ILE A 652 6.27 26.44 -6.06
C ILE A 652 5.84 27.82 -5.58
N VAL A 653 4.60 27.91 -5.11
CA VAL A 653 4.06 29.11 -4.47
C VAL A 653 3.57 28.80 -3.06
N GLU A 654 3.74 29.74 -2.15
CA GLU A 654 3.26 29.62 -0.76
C GLU A 654 1.93 30.38 -0.53
N SER A 655 1.60 31.27 -1.46
CA SER A 655 0.41 32.13 -1.43
C SER A 655 -0.07 32.38 -2.86
N PHE A 656 -1.38 32.50 -3.06
CA PHE A 656 -1.95 32.85 -4.36
C PHE A 656 -1.57 34.27 -4.79
N GLU A 657 -1.13 35.13 -3.86
CA GLU A 657 -0.61 36.47 -4.15
C GLU A 657 0.72 36.45 -4.95
N GLN A 658 1.40 35.30 -5.01
CA GLN A 658 2.64 35.12 -5.79
C GLN A 658 2.37 34.78 -7.26
N LEU A 659 1.12 34.51 -7.63
CA LEU A 659 0.73 34.18 -8.99
C LEU A 659 0.52 35.47 -9.80
N GLU A 660 1.37 35.70 -10.79
CA GLU A 660 1.22 36.81 -11.75
C GLU A 660 0.26 36.38 -12.88
N LEU A 661 -1.04 36.64 -12.71
CA LEU A 661 -2.14 36.13 -13.58
C LEU A 661 -2.98 37.19 -14.29
#